data_AF-A0A947Y2F7-F1
#
_entry.id   AF-A0A947Y2F7-F1
#
_cell.length_a   1.000
_cell.length_b   1.000
_cell.length_c   1.000
_cell.angle_alpha   90.00
_cell.angle_beta   90.00
_cell.angle_gamma   90.00
#
_symmetry.space_group_name_H-M   'P 1'
#
loop_
_entity.id
_entity.type
_entity.pdbx_description
1 polymer ?
#
loop_
_entity_poly.entity_id
_entity_poly.type
_entity_poly.pdbx_seq_one_letter_code
_entity_poly.pdbx_strand_id
1 'polypeptide(L)'
;MAEDIKKIIEQLKSYQQKEGLPDIAAGLSSKERMRLLDDHWQLVIRGLKGQKKNPMICQGEAAWVAELAGYDQVDLELLAYFKKKRGAIPFSTEGLTKLFKTYEGFYLQNPNPSESTEVPTLNTANKPQMSRIYRPYSAAKKFSATMKLAVPDYLRITVPSQALDQRLSNACNDIAANIDYGDAEVDLVQYATQLKKVTTKLNTMGLEFLYRLLLNRLPVYKKIIKGLVRNGDLLQDPLGFAEAVVRQLKGVKYALIEKIAIGVLNDNKIQLQDAEIKLFVADIVAIGLPYGPNSVEPAILKVLNGALEEGGLSEFVERYIARNEIKQEKFTANVKRRMVSHLLTTGINITDDSKFDNGGYDEYFALAYNNAISTSESTMYGSPTAGGWDFSVDTFDEVVDQAINRENILAAGFLDYAYELGEKAHIFQLMDVLYLNWHRGILDLPQSEVTDTLERLWQDRERRNTPEERAMSYKKTLGKGDVQVLDRMIVNEQFEDLWAILMEEVANFIRKSEEISVFGDGAAPVSRVPIYQVTKELQYNLTEYGNGRTKTQAAQLRSLMDTCFQVLDAPEIIDFYGFGTRKDRWTVIDRLHKEPPFDGTPNLEALKTVAGKGNKVFQWIANFNEATVSDEEFETLIRSAEAWIIAQRAVPQEEGRSDEDKGFDDSEEDEEFDDFDD
;
A
#
# COMPACT_ATOMS: atom_id res chain seq x y z
N MET A 1 -19.58 -17.44 -25.12
CA MET A 1 -19.43 -18.31 -23.93
C MET A 1 -19.75 -19.77 -24.22
N ALA A 2 -21.00 -20.14 -24.48
CA ALA A 2 -21.34 -21.54 -24.81
C ALA A 2 -20.61 -22.03 -26.08
N GLU A 3 -20.47 -21.14 -27.07
CA GLU A 3 -19.74 -21.43 -28.32
C GLU A 3 -18.22 -21.56 -28.12
N ASP A 4 -17.65 -20.79 -27.19
CA ASP A 4 -16.23 -20.89 -26.82
C ASP A 4 -15.95 -22.20 -26.06
N ILE A 5 -16.86 -22.59 -25.17
CA ILE A 5 -16.81 -23.87 -24.45
C ILE A 5 -16.86 -25.03 -25.45
N LYS A 6 -17.77 -24.97 -26.43
CA LYS A 6 -17.87 -26.01 -27.48
C LYS A 6 -16.59 -26.14 -28.31
N LYS A 7 -15.97 -25.02 -28.71
CA LYS A 7 -14.67 -25.03 -29.42
C LYS A 7 -13.54 -25.64 -28.58
N ILE A 8 -13.50 -25.35 -27.28
CA ILE A 8 -12.52 -25.92 -26.35
C ILE A 8 -12.71 -27.44 -26.22
N ILE A 9 -13.95 -27.91 -26.10
CA ILE A 9 -14.32 -29.33 -26.03
C ILE A 9 -13.89 -30.06 -27.32
N GLU A 10 -14.16 -29.50 -28.49
CA GLU A 10 -13.77 -30.08 -29.78
C GLU A 10 -12.24 -30.21 -29.94
N GLN A 11 -11.49 -29.18 -29.51
CA GLN A 11 -10.02 -29.22 -29.52
C GLN A 11 -9.45 -30.26 -28.56
N LEU A 12 -10.04 -30.41 -27.38
CA LEU A 12 -9.61 -31.41 -26.39
C LEU A 12 -9.89 -32.85 -26.87
N LYS A 13 -11.02 -33.10 -27.55
CA LYS A 13 -11.31 -34.41 -28.19
C LYS A 13 -10.31 -34.74 -29.30
N SER A 14 -9.95 -33.74 -30.12
CA SER A 14 -8.91 -33.91 -31.15
C SER A 14 -7.55 -34.26 -30.55
N TYR A 15 -7.19 -33.65 -29.41
CA TYR A 15 -5.93 -33.92 -28.71
C TYR A 15 -5.92 -35.32 -28.07
N GLN A 16 -7.04 -35.76 -27.50
CA GLN A 16 -7.20 -37.11 -26.94
C GLN A 16 -6.96 -38.20 -27.99
N GLN A 17 -7.53 -38.04 -29.19
CA GLN A 17 -7.32 -38.97 -30.30
C GLN A 17 -5.87 -39.00 -30.80
N LYS A 18 -5.20 -37.84 -30.78
CA LYS A 18 -3.83 -37.71 -31.28
C LYS A 18 -2.77 -38.31 -30.35
N GLU A 19 -2.96 -38.18 -29.04
CA GLU A 19 -1.99 -38.62 -28.03
C GLU A 19 -2.31 -40.00 -27.41
N GLY A 20 -3.36 -40.68 -27.89
CA GLY A 20 -3.69 -42.05 -27.48
C GLY A 20 -4.16 -42.16 -26.02
N LEU A 21 -4.81 -41.12 -25.49
CA LEU A 21 -5.32 -41.12 -24.12
C LEU A 21 -6.51 -42.08 -23.95
N PRO A 22 -6.59 -42.84 -22.84
CA PRO A 22 -7.69 -43.78 -22.61
C PRO A 22 -9.04 -43.06 -22.53
N ASP A 23 -10.09 -43.71 -23.05
CA ASP A 23 -11.45 -43.15 -23.05
C ASP A 23 -12.05 -43.18 -21.64
N ILE A 24 -12.54 -42.04 -21.17
CA ILE A 24 -13.13 -41.90 -19.83
C ILE A 24 -14.62 -42.27 -19.94
N ALA A 25 -14.90 -43.54 -20.17
CA ALA A 25 -16.26 -44.02 -20.39
C ALA A 25 -17.16 -43.82 -19.15
N ALA A 26 -18.47 -43.67 -19.40
CA ALA A 26 -19.52 -43.44 -18.41
C ALA A 26 -19.62 -44.49 -17.27
N GLY A 27 -18.97 -45.66 -17.42
CA GLY A 27 -19.05 -46.77 -16.47
C GLY A 27 -18.04 -46.75 -15.30
N LEU A 28 -17.05 -45.86 -15.29
CA LEU A 28 -16.02 -45.82 -14.23
C LEU A 28 -16.55 -45.17 -12.95
N SER A 29 -16.07 -45.52 -11.75
CA SER A 29 -16.45 -44.79 -10.52
C SER A 29 -15.76 -43.42 -10.43
N SER A 30 -16.34 -42.44 -9.71
CA SER A 30 -15.75 -41.10 -9.55
C SER A 30 -14.31 -41.14 -9.02
N LYS A 31 -13.99 -42.13 -8.18
CA LYS A 31 -12.65 -42.35 -7.61
C LYS A 31 -11.64 -42.87 -8.66
N GLU A 32 -12.06 -43.76 -9.54
CA GLU A 32 -11.20 -44.27 -10.64
C GLU A 32 -10.95 -43.19 -11.69
N ARG A 33 -11.97 -42.36 -11.96
CA ARG A 33 -11.85 -41.20 -12.87
C ARG A 33 -10.88 -40.16 -12.33
N MET A 34 -10.97 -39.82 -11.03
CA MET A 34 -10.01 -38.90 -10.38
C MET A 34 -8.56 -39.42 -10.46
N ARG A 35 -8.37 -40.75 -10.36
CA ARG A 35 -7.06 -41.38 -10.48
C ARG A 35 -6.49 -41.29 -11.90
N LEU A 36 -7.28 -41.65 -12.91
CA LEU A 36 -6.87 -41.50 -14.32
C LEU A 36 -6.54 -40.06 -14.69
N LEU A 37 -7.29 -39.11 -14.13
CA LEU A 37 -7.10 -37.69 -14.40
C LEU A 37 -5.83 -37.15 -13.72
N ASP A 38 -5.47 -37.66 -12.54
CA ASP A 38 -4.19 -37.37 -11.89
C ASP A 38 -3.00 -37.99 -12.66
N ASP A 39 -3.14 -39.23 -13.15
CA ASP A 39 -2.08 -39.95 -13.87
C ASP A 39 -1.71 -39.28 -15.21
N HIS A 40 -2.68 -38.60 -15.86
CA HIS A 40 -2.50 -37.98 -17.17
C HIS A 40 -2.57 -36.43 -17.17
N TRP A 41 -2.63 -35.81 -15.99
CA TRP A 41 -2.84 -34.37 -15.80
C TRP A 41 -1.87 -33.46 -16.59
N GLN A 42 -0.60 -33.85 -16.68
CA GLN A 42 0.44 -33.07 -17.35
C GLN A 42 0.26 -33.02 -18.87
N LEU A 43 -0.33 -34.06 -19.47
CA LEU A 43 -0.60 -34.12 -20.92
C LEU A 43 -1.80 -33.24 -21.28
N VAL A 44 -2.84 -33.24 -20.45
CA VAL A 44 -4.01 -32.36 -20.59
C VAL A 44 -3.60 -30.89 -20.55
N ILE A 45 -2.71 -30.51 -19.62
CA ILE A 45 -2.18 -29.14 -19.52
C ILE A 45 -1.37 -28.74 -20.77
N ARG A 46 -0.63 -29.66 -21.40
CA ARG A 46 0.15 -29.37 -22.60
C ARG A 46 -0.74 -29.08 -23.81
N GLY A 47 -1.83 -29.82 -24.00
CA GLY A 47 -2.80 -29.57 -25.07
C GLY A 47 -3.50 -28.20 -24.98
N LEU A 48 -3.54 -27.61 -23.78
CA LEU A 48 -4.21 -26.34 -23.49
C LEU A 48 -3.28 -25.11 -23.51
N LYS A 49 -1.98 -25.28 -23.82
CA LYS A 49 -1.03 -24.16 -23.93
C LYS A 49 -1.32 -23.35 -25.21
N GLY A 50 -2.14 -22.32 -25.08
CA GLY A 50 -2.37 -21.33 -26.14
C GLY A 50 -3.45 -20.28 -25.87
N GLN A 51 -4.28 -20.44 -24.84
CA GLN A 51 -5.38 -19.49 -24.57
C GLN A 51 -5.32 -18.87 -23.17
N LYS A 52 -5.65 -17.57 -23.11
CA LYS A 52 -5.56 -16.72 -21.90
C LYS A 52 -6.34 -17.35 -20.74
N LYS A 53 -5.68 -17.43 -19.59
CA LYS A 53 -6.19 -17.98 -18.32
C LYS A 53 -7.46 -17.22 -17.87
N ASN A 54 -8.65 -17.74 -18.14
CA ASN A 54 -9.94 -17.21 -17.67
C ASN A 54 -10.80 -18.34 -17.09
N PRO A 55 -11.75 -18.07 -16.16
CA PRO A 55 -12.66 -19.04 -15.54
C PRO A 55 -13.45 -19.92 -16.53
N MET A 56 -13.61 -19.46 -17.77
CA MET A 56 -14.21 -20.20 -18.89
C MET A 56 -13.46 -21.49 -19.22
N ILE A 57 -12.14 -21.57 -19.01
CA ILE A 57 -11.37 -22.80 -19.24
C ILE A 57 -11.77 -23.86 -18.21
N CYS A 58 -11.98 -23.49 -16.95
CA CYS A 58 -12.43 -24.41 -15.90
C CYS A 58 -13.87 -24.91 -16.16
N GLN A 59 -14.74 -24.05 -16.71
CA GLN A 59 -16.09 -24.44 -17.13
C GLN A 59 -16.06 -25.32 -18.39
N GLY A 60 -15.16 -25.04 -19.33
CA GLY A 60 -14.95 -25.86 -20.53
C GLY A 60 -14.31 -27.22 -20.24
N GLU A 61 -13.36 -27.29 -19.31
CA GLU A 61 -12.75 -28.54 -18.81
C GLU A 61 -13.77 -29.39 -18.05
N ALA A 62 -14.57 -28.79 -17.17
CA ALA A 62 -15.64 -29.49 -16.46
C ALA A 62 -16.75 -29.96 -17.41
N ALA A 63 -17.09 -29.17 -18.42
CA ALA A 63 -18.05 -29.55 -19.46
C ALA A 63 -17.49 -30.65 -20.38
N TRP A 64 -16.21 -30.60 -20.76
CA TRP A 64 -15.55 -31.65 -21.56
C TRP A 64 -15.54 -32.99 -20.83
N VAL A 65 -15.22 -32.98 -19.53
CA VAL A 65 -15.21 -34.19 -18.71
C VAL A 65 -16.64 -34.70 -18.44
N ALA A 66 -17.63 -33.82 -18.27
CA ALA A 66 -19.03 -34.21 -18.16
C ALA A 66 -19.58 -34.83 -19.46
N GLU A 67 -19.21 -34.26 -20.62
CA GLU A 67 -19.65 -34.73 -21.94
C GLU A 67 -18.97 -36.05 -22.36
N LEU A 68 -17.67 -36.22 -22.14
CA LEU A 68 -16.97 -37.49 -22.39
C LEU A 68 -17.50 -38.62 -21.50
N ALA A 69 -17.90 -38.29 -20.28
CA ALA A 69 -18.45 -39.27 -19.35
C ALA A 69 -19.97 -39.48 -19.52
N GLY A 70 -20.61 -38.85 -20.53
CA GLY A 70 -22.01 -39.08 -20.93
C GLY A 70 -23.06 -38.45 -20.02
N TYR A 71 -22.75 -37.35 -19.32
CA TYR A 71 -23.68 -36.69 -18.39
C TYR A 71 -24.35 -35.45 -19.00
N ASP A 72 -25.65 -35.31 -18.73
CA ASP A 72 -26.43 -34.11 -19.10
C ASP A 72 -26.15 -32.90 -18.17
N GLN A 73 -25.48 -33.09 -17.02
CA GLN A 73 -25.17 -32.04 -16.02
C GLN A 73 -23.79 -32.22 -15.36
N VAL A 74 -23.19 -31.12 -14.89
CA VAL A 74 -21.81 -31.06 -14.35
C VAL A 74 -21.73 -31.63 -12.92
N ASP A 75 -20.88 -32.65 -12.71
CA ASP A 75 -20.61 -33.27 -11.42
C ASP A 75 -19.86 -32.29 -10.47
N LEU A 76 -20.53 -31.90 -9.38
CA LEU A 76 -20.07 -30.89 -8.42
C LEU A 76 -18.89 -31.38 -7.55
N GLU A 77 -18.77 -32.69 -7.29
CA GLU A 77 -17.66 -33.23 -6.49
C GLU A 77 -16.35 -33.19 -7.29
N LEU A 78 -16.44 -33.50 -8.58
CA LEU A 78 -15.30 -33.43 -9.50
C LEU A 78 -14.83 -31.98 -9.69
N LEU A 79 -15.76 -31.03 -9.78
CA LEU A 79 -15.47 -29.59 -9.84
C LEU A 79 -14.77 -29.09 -8.57
N ALA A 80 -15.17 -29.58 -7.40
CA ALA A 80 -14.54 -29.25 -6.11
C ALA A 80 -13.11 -29.82 -6.00
N TYR A 81 -12.88 -31.04 -6.50
CA TYR A 81 -11.55 -31.65 -6.58
C TYR A 81 -10.59 -30.83 -7.45
N PHE A 82 -11.05 -30.38 -8.62
CA PHE A 82 -10.27 -29.52 -9.53
C PHE A 82 -9.91 -28.16 -8.89
N LYS A 83 -10.87 -27.51 -8.23
CA LYS A 83 -10.62 -26.25 -7.49
C LYS A 83 -9.58 -26.42 -6.38
N LYS A 84 -9.53 -27.59 -5.74
CA LYS A 84 -8.57 -27.94 -4.69
C LYS A 84 -7.14 -28.13 -5.23
N LYS A 85 -6.97 -28.75 -6.41
CA LYS A 85 -5.66 -29.00 -7.04
C LYS A 85 -5.00 -27.74 -7.63
N ARG A 86 -5.77 -26.73 -8.04
CA ARG A 86 -5.23 -25.50 -8.66
C ARG A 86 -4.91 -24.35 -7.67
N GLY A 87 -5.22 -24.52 -6.38
CA GLY A 87 -4.89 -23.56 -5.32
C GLY A 87 -5.88 -22.40 -5.19
N ALA A 88 -6.44 -22.22 -4.00
CA ALA A 88 -7.26 -21.06 -3.65
C ALA A 88 -6.42 -20.02 -2.89
N ILE A 89 -6.36 -18.80 -3.44
CA ILE A 89 -6.02 -17.48 -2.88
C ILE A 89 -4.61 -17.30 -2.25
N PRO A 90 -3.81 -16.32 -2.72
CA PRO A 90 -2.41 -16.13 -2.35
C PRO A 90 -2.25 -15.32 -1.07
N PHE A 91 -2.42 -15.93 0.11
CA PHE A 91 -1.90 -15.35 1.36
C PHE A 91 -1.49 -16.45 2.32
N SER A 92 -0.34 -17.05 2.02
CA SER A 92 0.57 -17.75 2.92
C SER A 92 1.47 -18.59 2.03
N THR A 93 2.77 -18.57 2.29
CA THR A 93 3.63 -19.62 1.74
C THR A 93 3.08 -20.98 2.21
N GLU A 94 3.23 -22.01 1.39
CA GLU A 94 2.81 -23.38 1.72
C GLU A 94 3.37 -23.83 3.08
N GLY A 95 4.57 -23.36 3.42
CA GLY A 95 5.21 -23.51 4.74
C GLY A 95 4.39 -22.91 5.89
N LEU A 96 3.89 -21.67 5.77
CA LEU A 96 3.08 -21.03 6.80
C LEU A 96 1.74 -21.72 6.99
N THR A 97 1.03 -22.10 5.92
CA THR A 97 -0.23 -22.85 6.05
C THR A 97 -0.02 -24.22 6.69
N LYS A 98 1.09 -24.90 6.38
CA LYS A 98 1.46 -26.18 7.00
C LYS A 98 1.79 -25.99 8.48
N LEU A 99 2.57 -24.97 8.83
CA LEU A 99 2.89 -24.60 10.22
C LEU A 99 1.63 -24.27 11.03
N PHE A 100 0.69 -23.50 10.47
CA PHE A 100 -0.58 -23.14 11.11
C PHE A 100 -1.49 -24.36 11.35
N LYS A 101 -1.56 -25.30 10.40
CA LYS A 101 -2.34 -26.55 10.56
C LYS A 101 -1.71 -27.50 11.58
N THR A 102 -0.38 -27.58 11.61
CA THR A 102 0.35 -28.34 12.63
C THR A 102 0.14 -27.73 14.02
N TYR A 103 0.11 -26.40 14.12
CA TYR A 103 -0.19 -25.68 15.36
C TYR A 103 -1.64 -25.87 15.83
N GLU A 104 -2.61 -25.86 14.91
CA GLU A 104 -4.01 -26.18 15.20
C GLU A 104 -4.15 -27.58 15.81
N GLY A 105 -3.46 -28.59 15.24
CA GLY A 105 -3.42 -29.93 15.80
C GLY A 105 -2.75 -30.02 17.18
N PHE A 106 -1.59 -29.37 17.35
CA PHE A 106 -0.80 -29.41 18.59
C PHE A 106 -1.49 -28.67 19.76
N TYR A 107 -2.08 -27.50 19.50
CA TYR A 107 -2.78 -26.69 20.50
C TYR A 107 -4.12 -27.30 20.97
N LEU A 108 -4.73 -28.15 20.12
CA LEU A 108 -5.89 -28.96 20.49
C LEU A 108 -5.51 -30.16 21.37
N GLN A 109 -4.24 -30.61 21.34
CA GLN A 109 -3.76 -31.80 22.06
C GLN A 109 -3.05 -31.48 23.39
N ASN A 110 -2.35 -30.35 23.54
CA ASN A 110 -1.61 -30.00 24.76
C ASN A 110 -2.07 -28.66 25.39
N PRO A 111 -2.74 -28.66 26.55
CA PRO A 111 -3.35 -27.47 27.15
C PRO A 111 -2.41 -26.54 27.94
N ASN A 112 -1.13 -26.90 28.14
CA ASN A 112 -0.13 -26.08 28.84
C ASN A 112 1.28 -26.33 28.28
N PRO A 113 1.89 -25.43 27.48
CA PRO A 113 3.13 -25.74 26.78
C PRO A 113 4.41 -25.47 27.59
N SER A 114 4.35 -25.14 28.88
CA SER A 114 5.54 -24.80 29.68
C SER A 114 6.40 -26.00 30.11
N GLU A 115 5.98 -27.25 29.86
CA GLU A 115 6.68 -28.44 30.40
C GLU A 115 6.90 -29.59 29.42
N SER A 116 6.72 -29.40 28.10
CA SER A 116 6.87 -30.50 27.12
C SER A 116 8.06 -30.26 26.17
N THR A 117 9.13 -31.02 26.36
CA THR A 117 10.42 -30.95 25.63
C THR A 117 10.46 -31.67 24.28
N GLU A 118 9.37 -32.21 23.75
CA GLU A 118 9.40 -32.90 22.44
C GLU A 118 9.02 -31.98 21.27
N VAL A 119 10.02 -31.66 20.44
CA VAL A 119 9.93 -30.82 19.24
C VAL A 119 9.93 -31.73 18.00
N PRO A 120 8.99 -31.59 17.05
CA PRO A 120 9.10 -32.23 15.74
C PRO A 120 10.03 -31.39 14.84
N THR A 121 11.18 -31.94 14.45
CA THR A 121 12.09 -31.33 13.45
C THR A 121 11.76 -31.79 12.03
N LEU A 122 11.89 -30.87 11.07
CA LEU A 122 11.77 -31.13 9.63
C LEU A 122 13.07 -31.77 9.12
N ASN A 123 13.03 -33.06 8.76
CA ASN A 123 14.11 -33.69 8.00
C ASN A 123 13.89 -33.55 6.48
N THR A 124 14.84 -32.84 5.87
CA THR A 124 15.39 -32.93 4.50
C THR A 124 14.45 -33.13 3.30
N ALA A 125 14.42 -32.15 2.39
CA ALA A 125 14.59 -32.36 0.93
C ALA A 125 14.79 -31.03 0.13
N ASN A 126 16.02 -30.84 -0.34
CA ASN A 126 16.54 -30.24 -1.59
C ASN A 126 16.04 -28.88 -2.15
N LYS A 127 17.00 -27.93 -2.28
CA LYS A 127 17.08 -26.83 -3.30
C LYS A 127 17.55 -27.40 -4.67
N PRO A 128 17.61 -26.67 -5.81
CA PRO A 128 17.27 -25.26 -6.15
C PRO A 128 16.31 -25.15 -7.39
N GLN A 129 15.76 -24.01 -7.83
CA GLN A 129 16.39 -22.93 -8.60
C GLN A 129 15.48 -21.69 -8.73
N MET A 130 16.12 -20.52 -8.81
CA MET A 130 15.54 -19.21 -9.11
C MET A 130 15.01 -19.09 -10.54
N SER A 131 13.96 -18.29 -10.74
CA SER A 131 13.94 -17.18 -11.73
C SER A 131 12.70 -16.28 -11.56
N ARG A 132 12.96 -14.97 -11.32
CA ARG A 132 12.49 -13.75 -12.04
C ARG A 132 11.04 -13.76 -12.62
N ILE A 133 10.14 -12.77 -12.50
CA ILE A 133 10.21 -11.28 -12.48
C ILE A 133 8.82 -10.70 -12.06
N TYR A 134 8.84 -9.44 -11.57
CA TYR A 134 7.82 -8.35 -11.55
C TYR A 134 6.55 -8.51 -12.43
N ARG A 135 5.30 -8.32 -11.92
CA ARG A 135 4.44 -7.09 -11.80
C ARG A 135 3.75 -6.67 -13.13
N PRO A 136 2.78 -5.72 -13.18
CA PRO A 136 1.52 -5.59 -12.43
C PRO A 136 0.29 -5.23 -13.35
N TYR A 137 -0.92 -5.13 -12.79
CA TYR A 137 -1.90 -4.02 -12.93
C TYR A 137 -3.39 -4.40 -12.96
N SER A 138 -4.13 -3.62 -12.17
CA SER A 138 -5.51 -3.14 -12.39
C SER A 138 -6.65 -4.18 -12.29
N ALA A 139 -7.82 -3.88 -11.73
CA ALA A 139 -8.41 -2.60 -11.40
C ALA A 139 -9.35 -2.77 -10.20
N ALA A 140 -9.15 -1.94 -9.19
CA ALA A 140 -10.17 -1.59 -8.22
C ALA A 140 -10.98 -0.41 -8.77
N LYS A 141 -12.28 -0.60 -8.87
CA LYS A 141 -13.36 0.41 -8.89
C LYS A 141 -14.51 -0.26 -8.16
N LYS A 142 -15.26 0.35 -7.25
CA LYS A 142 -15.38 1.67 -6.63
C LYS A 142 -16.07 1.36 -5.28
N PHE A 143 -15.83 2.12 -4.21
CA PHE A 143 -16.89 2.95 -3.62
C PHE A 143 -16.41 3.69 -2.37
N SER A 144 -16.80 4.95 -2.36
CA SER A 144 -16.43 6.03 -1.46
C SER A 144 -17.32 6.06 -0.21
N ALA A 145 -16.65 6.32 0.91
CA ALA A 145 -17.04 7.14 2.06
C ALA A 145 -18.52 7.20 2.50
N THR A 146 -18.81 6.45 3.57
CA THR A 146 -19.28 7.02 4.85
C THR A 146 -19.18 5.91 5.90
N MET A 147 -18.00 5.66 6.50
CA MET A 147 -17.92 4.56 7.47
C MET A 147 -16.94 4.86 8.60
N LYS A 148 -17.49 4.94 9.84
CA LYS A 148 -16.87 4.39 11.05
C LYS A 148 -15.91 3.28 10.63
N LEU A 149 -14.59 3.48 10.75
CA LEU A 149 -13.52 2.61 10.23
C LEU A 149 -14.02 1.17 10.03
N ALA A 150 -14.53 0.91 8.83
CA ALA A 150 -15.12 -0.37 8.51
C ALA A 150 -13.96 -1.30 8.29
N VAL A 151 -13.68 -2.07 9.34
CA VAL A 151 -12.83 -3.24 9.29
C VAL A 151 -13.12 -3.97 7.98
N PRO A 152 -12.13 -4.27 7.12
CA PRO A 152 -12.35 -4.98 5.86
C PRO A 152 -13.11 -6.29 6.10
N ASP A 153 -14.00 -6.74 5.21
CA ASP A 153 -14.88 -7.91 5.50
C ASP A 153 -14.12 -9.21 5.83
N TYR A 154 -12.89 -9.36 5.35
CA TYR A 154 -12.00 -10.48 5.69
C TYR A 154 -11.28 -10.34 7.06
N LEU A 155 -11.36 -9.15 7.67
CA LEU A 155 -10.84 -8.80 9.00
C LEU A 155 -11.93 -8.44 10.01
N ARG A 156 -13.18 -8.19 9.57
CA ARG A 156 -14.34 -8.21 10.44
C ARG A 156 -14.36 -9.58 11.07
N ILE A 157 -14.62 -9.66 12.38
CA ILE A 157 -15.15 -10.90 12.94
C ILE A 157 -16.51 -11.02 12.26
N THR A 158 -16.54 -11.76 11.16
CA THR A 158 -17.71 -11.84 10.30
C THR A 158 -18.75 -12.55 11.12
N VAL A 159 -19.79 -11.81 11.52
CA VAL A 159 -21.07 -12.40 11.89
C VAL A 159 -21.91 -12.37 10.61
N PRO A 160 -21.81 -13.37 9.70
CA PRO A 160 -22.81 -13.53 8.67
C PRO A 160 -24.10 -13.90 9.40
N SER A 161 -25.09 -13.01 9.32
CA SER A 161 -26.33 -12.95 10.10
C SER A 161 -27.26 -14.17 9.97
N GLN A 162 -26.84 -15.26 9.32
CA GLN A 162 -27.63 -16.49 9.22
C GLN A 162 -26.79 -17.75 9.44
N ALA A 163 -25.65 -17.93 8.75
CA ALA A 163 -24.88 -19.18 8.86
C ALA A 163 -24.03 -19.26 10.16
N LEU A 164 -23.60 -18.13 10.73
CA LEU A 164 -22.91 -18.12 12.02
C LEU A 164 -23.90 -18.01 13.19
N ASP A 165 -25.09 -17.40 13.04
CA ASP A 165 -26.13 -17.52 14.07
C ASP A 165 -26.54 -18.99 14.26
N GLN A 166 -26.56 -19.79 13.19
CA GLN A 166 -26.68 -21.25 13.30
C GLN A 166 -25.44 -21.93 13.87
N ARG A 167 -24.21 -21.53 13.52
CA ARG A 167 -22.98 -22.17 14.03
C ARG A 167 -22.58 -21.74 15.45
N LEU A 168 -22.89 -20.51 15.86
CA LEU A 168 -22.78 -19.99 17.23
C LEU A 168 -23.93 -20.50 18.07
N SER A 169 -25.16 -20.58 17.55
CA SER A 169 -26.23 -21.32 18.22
C SER A 169 -25.82 -22.79 18.41
N ASN A 170 -25.32 -23.46 17.38
CA ASN A 170 -24.79 -24.84 17.50
C ASN A 170 -23.58 -24.92 18.44
N ALA A 171 -22.64 -23.96 18.42
CA ALA A 171 -21.49 -23.96 19.32
C ALA A 171 -21.89 -23.61 20.77
N CYS A 172 -22.90 -22.76 20.98
CA CYS A 172 -23.50 -22.45 22.27
C CYS A 172 -24.32 -23.63 22.80
N ASN A 173 -25.03 -24.34 21.92
CA ASN A 173 -25.73 -25.59 22.24
C ASN A 173 -24.73 -26.71 22.57
N ASP A 174 -23.63 -26.83 21.83
CA ASP A 174 -22.53 -27.76 22.13
C ASP A 174 -21.82 -27.40 23.45
N ILE A 175 -21.64 -26.12 23.73
CA ILE A 175 -21.04 -25.64 24.98
C ILE A 175 -22.01 -25.91 26.13
N ALA A 176 -23.30 -25.59 26.00
CA ALA A 176 -24.32 -25.87 27.00
C ALA A 176 -24.52 -27.37 27.26
N ALA A 177 -24.47 -28.21 26.21
CA ALA A 177 -24.55 -29.66 26.35
C ALA A 177 -23.33 -30.29 27.05
N ASN A 178 -22.22 -29.55 27.16
CA ASN A 178 -20.95 -30.03 27.74
C ASN A 178 -20.50 -29.24 28.98
N ILE A 179 -21.32 -28.30 29.48
CA ILE A 179 -21.05 -27.66 30.77
C ILE A 179 -21.92 -28.36 31.82
N ASP A 180 -21.25 -29.09 32.70
CA ASP A 180 -21.82 -29.71 33.90
C ASP A 180 -22.08 -28.62 34.95
N TYR A 181 -23.08 -27.77 34.71
CA TYR A 181 -23.64 -26.89 35.75
C TYR A 181 -24.74 -27.69 36.43
N GLY A 182 -24.52 -28.10 37.67
CA GLY A 182 -25.54 -28.77 38.48
C GLY A 182 -26.85 -27.97 38.48
N ASP A 183 -27.92 -28.64 38.05
CA ASP A 183 -29.36 -28.32 38.13
C ASP A 183 -29.88 -26.88 37.85
N ALA A 184 -29.03 -25.93 37.47
CA ALA A 184 -29.46 -24.59 37.06
C ALA A 184 -29.78 -24.59 35.56
N GLU A 185 -31.06 -24.52 35.23
CA GLU A 185 -31.56 -24.40 33.86
C GLU A 185 -31.01 -23.11 33.22
N VAL A 186 -29.95 -23.24 32.42
CA VAL A 186 -29.29 -22.10 31.77
C VAL A 186 -30.18 -21.59 30.64
N ASP A 187 -30.64 -20.33 30.72
CA ASP A 187 -31.34 -19.66 29.62
C ASP A 187 -30.39 -19.43 28.43
N LEU A 188 -30.40 -20.39 27.50
CA LEU A 188 -29.60 -20.39 26.28
C LEU A 188 -29.87 -19.16 25.41
N VAL A 189 -31.08 -18.62 25.45
CA VAL A 189 -31.48 -17.44 24.67
C VAL A 189 -30.81 -16.19 25.25
N GLN A 190 -30.80 -16.06 26.58
CA GLN A 190 -30.11 -14.98 27.26
C GLN A 190 -28.59 -15.05 26.99
N TYR A 191 -28.00 -16.24 27.04
CA TYR A 191 -26.59 -16.45 26.79
C TYR A 191 -26.17 -16.09 25.36
N ALA A 192 -26.93 -16.56 24.35
CA ALA A 192 -26.68 -16.23 22.94
C ALA A 192 -26.80 -14.70 22.69
N THR A 193 -27.75 -14.06 23.36
CA THR A 193 -27.96 -12.61 23.28
C THR A 193 -26.76 -11.82 23.83
N GLN A 194 -26.20 -12.25 24.97
CA GLN A 194 -25.03 -11.60 25.56
C GLN A 194 -23.77 -11.83 24.72
N LEU A 195 -23.57 -13.06 24.21
CA LEU A 195 -22.44 -13.36 23.33
C LEU A 195 -22.47 -12.52 22.04
N LYS A 196 -23.68 -12.28 21.49
CA LYS A 196 -23.87 -11.38 20.35
C LYS A 196 -23.43 -9.95 20.69
N LYS A 197 -23.82 -9.43 21.86
CA LYS A 197 -23.40 -8.09 22.33
C LYS A 197 -21.88 -8.00 22.50
N VAL A 198 -21.25 -9.00 23.11
CA VAL A 198 -19.78 -9.09 23.25
C VAL A 198 -19.09 -9.09 21.88
N THR A 199 -19.58 -9.90 20.94
CA THR A 199 -19.03 -9.98 19.58
C THR A 199 -19.17 -8.65 18.84
N THR A 200 -20.32 -7.97 18.98
CA THR A 200 -20.52 -6.61 18.45
C THR A 200 -19.52 -5.63 19.07
N LYS A 201 -19.30 -5.69 20.39
CA LYS A 201 -18.34 -4.84 21.09
C LYS A 201 -16.91 -5.07 20.61
N LEU A 202 -16.46 -6.32 20.52
CA LEU A 202 -15.13 -6.68 19.99
C LEU A 202 -14.91 -6.16 18.56
N ASN A 203 -15.94 -6.18 17.73
CA ASN A 203 -15.87 -5.62 16.38
C ASN A 203 -15.70 -4.09 16.36
N THR A 204 -16.32 -3.40 17.33
CA THR A 204 -16.23 -1.93 17.48
C THR A 204 -15.02 -1.45 18.30
N MET A 205 -14.42 -2.31 19.12
CA MET A 205 -13.16 -2.02 19.80
C MET A 205 -12.07 -1.87 18.73
N GLY A 206 -11.21 -0.85 18.87
CA GLY A 206 -10.09 -0.57 17.96
C GLY A 206 -8.97 -1.61 18.05
N LEU A 207 -9.31 -2.91 17.92
CA LEU A 207 -8.37 -4.01 18.06
C LEU A 207 -7.33 -4.00 16.94
N GLU A 208 -6.09 -4.28 17.31
CA GLU A 208 -4.98 -4.53 16.38
C GLU A 208 -5.30 -5.67 15.41
N PHE A 209 -4.69 -5.61 14.22
CA PHE A 209 -4.86 -6.57 13.14
C PHE A 209 -4.71 -8.03 13.61
N LEU A 210 -3.67 -8.34 14.39
CA LEU A 210 -3.41 -9.72 14.83
C LEU A 210 -4.50 -10.23 15.78
N TYR A 211 -5.04 -9.39 16.67
CA TYR A 211 -6.15 -9.78 17.53
C TYR A 211 -7.41 -10.08 16.72
N ARG A 212 -7.68 -9.30 15.67
CA ARG A 212 -8.79 -9.57 14.75
C ARG A 212 -8.58 -10.88 14.00
N LEU A 213 -7.37 -11.13 13.52
CA LEU A 213 -7.02 -12.37 12.82
C LEU A 213 -7.20 -13.60 13.72
N LEU A 214 -6.76 -13.52 14.98
CA LEU A 214 -6.91 -14.58 15.98
C LEU A 214 -8.38 -14.83 16.33
N LEU A 215 -9.17 -13.76 16.53
CA LEU A 215 -10.60 -13.86 16.81
C LEU A 215 -11.42 -14.39 15.63
N ASN A 216 -10.95 -14.17 14.40
CA ASN A 216 -11.59 -14.73 13.20
C ASN A 216 -11.40 -16.27 13.09
N ARG A 217 -10.51 -16.87 13.89
CA ARG A 217 -10.36 -18.32 13.96
C ARG A 217 -11.30 -18.90 15.00
N LEU A 218 -12.36 -19.56 14.52
CA LEU A 218 -13.42 -20.15 15.35
C LEU A 218 -12.90 -21.04 16.51
N PRO A 219 -11.87 -21.90 16.34
CA PRO A 219 -11.35 -22.70 17.45
C PRO A 219 -10.74 -21.85 18.58
N VAL A 220 -10.02 -20.79 18.22
CA VAL A 220 -9.40 -19.86 19.18
C VAL A 220 -10.49 -19.10 19.93
N TYR A 221 -11.46 -18.55 19.20
CA TYR A 221 -12.59 -17.84 19.79
C TYR A 221 -13.41 -18.72 20.73
N LYS A 222 -13.76 -19.95 20.30
CA LYS A 222 -14.51 -20.93 21.11
C LYS A 222 -13.77 -21.28 22.40
N LYS A 223 -12.45 -21.50 22.33
CA LYS A 223 -11.63 -21.84 23.52
C LYS A 223 -11.56 -20.69 24.52
N ILE A 224 -11.37 -19.45 24.05
CA ILE A 224 -11.32 -18.27 24.93
C ILE A 224 -12.67 -18.05 25.62
N ILE A 225 -13.78 -18.13 24.87
CA ILE A 225 -15.13 -18.01 25.44
C ILE A 225 -15.36 -19.10 26.48
N LYS A 226 -15.07 -20.38 26.15
CA LYS A 226 -15.26 -21.51 27.07
C LYS A 226 -14.48 -21.33 28.38
N GLY A 227 -13.28 -20.75 28.32
CA GLY A 227 -12.47 -20.45 29.50
C GLY A 227 -13.07 -19.34 30.37
N LEU A 228 -13.60 -18.28 29.76
CA LEU A 228 -14.17 -17.13 30.48
C LEU A 228 -15.55 -17.41 31.08
N VAL A 229 -16.33 -18.29 30.45
CA VAL A 229 -17.72 -18.61 30.85
C VAL A 229 -17.80 -19.48 32.10
N ARG A 230 -16.70 -20.16 32.44
CA ARG A 230 -16.57 -20.86 33.73
C ARG A 230 -16.56 -19.91 34.93
N ASN A 231 -16.34 -18.60 34.69
CA ASN A 231 -16.34 -17.55 35.72
C ASN A 231 -17.63 -16.72 35.60
N GLY A 232 -18.79 -17.35 35.79
CA GLY A 232 -20.14 -16.93 35.36
C GLY A 232 -20.59 -15.46 35.54
N ASP A 233 -19.91 -14.66 36.35
CA ASP A 233 -20.23 -13.25 36.62
C ASP A 233 -20.06 -12.33 35.38
N LEU A 234 -19.23 -12.70 34.41
CA LEU A 234 -18.87 -11.82 33.29
C LEU A 234 -20.00 -11.64 32.25
N LEU A 235 -21.04 -12.49 32.26
CA LEU A 235 -22.11 -12.45 31.25
C LEU A 235 -23.09 -11.27 31.42
N GLN A 236 -23.11 -10.64 32.58
CA GLN A 236 -23.96 -9.46 32.84
C GLN A 236 -23.33 -8.15 32.36
N ASP A 237 -22.00 -8.12 32.15
CA ASP A 237 -21.26 -6.97 31.64
C ASP A 237 -20.58 -7.30 30.29
N PRO A 238 -21.23 -6.99 29.15
CA PRO A 238 -20.67 -7.25 27.82
C PRO A 238 -19.34 -6.52 27.55
N LEU A 239 -19.08 -5.40 28.23
CA LEU A 239 -17.84 -4.65 28.04
C LEU A 239 -16.70 -5.31 28.80
N GLY A 240 -16.89 -5.58 30.08
CA GLY A 240 -15.92 -6.33 30.90
C GLY A 240 -15.61 -7.71 30.31
N PHE A 241 -16.61 -8.40 29.75
CA PHE A 241 -16.39 -9.66 29.04
C PHE A 241 -15.53 -9.47 27.78
N ALA A 242 -15.79 -8.45 26.97
CA ALA A 242 -15.00 -8.16 25.79
C ALA A 242 -13.54 -7.81 26.15
N GLU A 243 -13.31 -7.05 27.23
CA GLU A 243 -11.98 -6.77 27.75
C GLU A 243 -11.27 -8.03 28.27
N ALA A 244 -11.99 -8.94 28.93
CA ALA A 244 -11.46 -10.22 29.37
C ALA A 244 -11.04 -11.11 28.18
N VAL A 245 -11.80 -11.09 27.08
CA VAL A 245 -11.42 -11.75 25.82
C VAL A 245 -10.12 -11.16 25.28
N VAL A 246 -9.99 -9.83 25.24
CA VAL A 246 -8.76 -9.16 24.78
C VAL A 246 -7.57 -9.48 25.69
N ARG A 247 -7.78 -9.59 27.01
CA ARG A 247 -6.74 -9.98 27.96
C ARG A 247 -6.23 -11.40 27.70
N GLN A 248 -7.12 -12.35 27.45
CA GLN A 248 -6.75 -13.73 27.10
C GLN A 248 -6.02 -13.80 25.74
N LEU A 249 -6.38 -12.94 24.79
CA LEU A 249 -5.69 -12.86 23.50
C LEU A 249 -4.23 -12.40 23.62
N LYS A 250 -3.84 -11.68 24.69
CA LYS A 250 -2.43 -11.31 24.89
C LYS A 250 -1.53 -12.53 25.00
N GLY A 251 -1.96 -13.54 25.77
CA GLY A 251 -1.22 -14.80 25.91
C GLY A 251 -1.17 -15.60 24.61
N VAL A 252 -2.27 -15.64 23.86
CA VAL A 252 -2.32 -16.32 22.55
C VAL A 252 -1.44 -15.60 21.51
N LYS A 253 -1.45 -14.27 21.49
CA LYS A 253 -0.56 -13.45 20.64
C LYS A 253 0.90 -13.74 20.96
N TYR A 254 1.27 -13.76 22.24
CA TYR A 254 2.63 -14.05 22.68
C TYR A 254 3.10 -15.43 22.21
N ALA A 255 2.30 -16.48 22.48
CA ALA A 255 2.61 -17.85 22.07
C ALA A 255 2.72 -18.02 20.54
N LEU A 256 1.92 -17.28 19.77
CA LEU A 256 2.03 -17.29 18.31
C LEU A 256 3.33 -16.64 17.83
N ILE A 257 3.67 -15.47 18.38
CA ILE A 257 4.89 -14.74 18.04
C ILE A 257 6.12 -15.58 18.40
N GLU A 258 6.13 -16.21 19.57
CA GLU A 258 7.16 -17.15 20.01
C GLU A 258 7.40 -18.27 19.00
N LYS A 259 6.33 -18.92 18.53
CA LYS A 259 6.47 -20.00 17.54
C LYS A 259 6.92 -19.51 16.17
N ILE A 260 6.50 -18.32 15.74
CA ILE A 260 6.98 -17.72 14.50
C ILE A 260 8.48 -17.41 14.63
N ALA A 261 8.91 -16.82 15.74
CA ALA A 261 10.31 -16.51 16.02
C ALA A 261 11.16 -17.79 16.03
N ILE A 262 10.75 -18.83 16.76
CA ILE A 262 11.43 -20.13 16.79
C ILE A 262 11.48 -20.76 15.39
N GLY A 263 10.41 -20.66 14.61
CA GLY A 263 10.37 -21.14 13.22
C GLY A 263 11.44 -20.47 12.35
N VAL A 264 11.52 -19.14 12.41
CA VAL A 264 12.53 -18.36 11.67
C VAL A 264 13.95 -18.67 12.13
N LEU A 265 14.17 -18.80 13.44
CA LEU A 265 15.47 -19.18 14.01
C LEU A 265 15.90 -20.57 13.50
N ASN A 266 15.00 -21.55 13.53
CA ASN A 266 15.26 -22.90 13.06
C ASN A 266 15.54 -22.95 11.55
N ASP A 267 14.77 -22.23 10.74
CA ASP A 267 14.96 -22.15 9.28
C ASP A 267 16.33 -21.54 8.93
N ASN A 268 16.81 -20.59 9.75
CA ASN A 268 18.12 -19.96 9.63
C ASN A 268 19.24 -20.69 10.41
N LYS A 269 18.94 -21.83 11.05
CA LYS A 269 19.87 -22.65 11.84
C LYS A 269 20.52 -21.90 13.02
N ILE A 270 19.80 -20.95 13.60
CA ILE A 270 20.25 -20.17 14.75
C ILE A 270 19.74 -20.86 16.02
N GLN A 271 20.66 -21.13 16.95
CA GLN A 271 20.35 -21.74 18.24
C GLN A 271 20.47 -20.67 19.35
N LEU A 272 19.41 -20.50 20.12
CA LEU A 272 19.36 -19.65 21.30
C LEU A 272 18.94 -20.51 22.50
N GLN A 273 19.39 -20.13 23.70
CA GLN A 273 18.93 -20.75 24.95
C GLN A 273 17.49 -20.32 25.27
N ASP A 274 16.77 -21.12 26.07
CA ASP A 274 15.36 -20.84 26.41
C ASP A 274 15.15 -19.47 27.08
N ALA A 275 16.13 -19.00 27.85
CA ALA A 275 16.08 -17.67 28.47
C ALA A 275 16.22 -16.54 27.42
N GLU A 276 17.12 -16.71 26.45
CA GLU A 276 17.35 -15.76 25.35
C GLU A 276 16.15 -15.71 24.40
N ILE A 277 15.53 -16.87 24.11
CA ILE A 277 14.30 -16.93 23.30
C ILE A 277 13.19 -16.12 23.95
N LYS A 278 13.03 -16.19 25.28
CA LYS A 278 12.00 -15.43 25.99
C LYS A 278 12.22 -13.92 25.89
N LEU A 279 13.46 -13.46 26.08
CA LEU A 279 13.81 -12.04 25.95
C LEU A 279 13.61 -11.57 24.50
N PHE A 280 14.13 -12.32 23.55
CA PHE A 280 13.99 -12.04 22.12
C PHE A 280 12.52 -11.93 21.67
N VAL A 281 11.66 -12.83 22.15
CA VAL A 281 10.23 -12.79 21.85
C VAL A 281 9.56 -11.58 22.50
N ALA A 282 9.96 -11.19 23.71
CA ALA A 282 9.45 -9.97 24.35
C ALA A 282 9.80 -8.72 23.53
N ASP A 283 11.01 -8.64 22.98
CA ASP A 283 11.45 -7.53 22.12
C ASP A 283 10.66 -7.49 20.81
N ILE A 284 10.43 -8.64 20.18
CA ILE A 284 9.57 -8.73 18.98
C ILE A 284 8.14 -8.29 19.30
N VAL A 285 7.59 -8.66 20.46
CA VAL A 285 6.24 -8.26 20.88
C VAL A 285 6.17 -6.75 21.10
N ALA A 286 7.20 -6.15 21.69
CA ALA A 286 7.28 -4.71 21.94
C ALA A 286 7.40 -3.90 20.64
N ILE A 287 8.20 -4.37 19.69
CA ILE A 287 8.41 -3.73 18.38
C ILE A 287 7.21 -3.92 17.46
N GLY A 288 6.56 -5.08 17.55
CA GLY A 288 5.44 -5.47 16.69
C GLY A 288 5.90 -6.07 15.37
N LEU A 289 5.32 -7.22 15.00
CA LEU A 289 5.67 -7.90 13.76
C LEU A 289 4.92 -7.29 12.56
N PRO A 290 5.62 -6.99 11.45
CA PRO A 290 4.95 -6.70 10.19
C PRO A 290 4.37 -7.99 9.62
N TYR A 291 3.07 -7.98 9.29
CA TYR A 291 2.35 -9.15 8.75
C TYR A 291 2.26 -9.14 7.22
N GLY A 292 3.09 -8.35 6.54
CA GLY A 292 3.16 -8.30 5.08
C GLY A 292 3.88 -9.52 4.49
N PRO A 293 3.60 -9.88 3.22
CA PRO A 293 4.31 -10.95 2.54
C PRO A 293 5.83 -10.69 2.55
N ASN A 294 6.61 -11.72 2.91
CA ASN A 294 8.07 -11.67 3.02
C ASN A 294 8.64 -10.61 3.99
N SER A 295 7.82 -10.05 4.89
CA SER A 295 8.28 -9.02 5.85
C SER A 295 8.58 -9.56 7.25
N VAL A 296 7.98 -10.70 7.62
CA VAL A 296 8.10 -11.29 8.96
C VAL A 296 9.53 -11.74 9.25
N GLU A 297 10.13 -12.51 8.35
CA GLU A 297 11.49 -13.05 8.53
C GLU A 297 12.56 -11.95 8.57
N PRO A 298 12.62 -10.99 7.63
CA PRO A 298 13.58 -9.88 7.72
C PRO A 298 13.41 -9.02 8.99
N ALA A 299 12.18 -8.83 9.47
CA ALA A 299 11.94 -8.08 10.69
C ALA A 299 12.47 -8.83 11.93
N ILE A 300 12.22 -10.14 12.02
CA ILE A 300 12.73 -10.98 13.11
C ILE A 300 14.25 -11.01 13.08
N LEU A 301 14.86 -11.18 11.91
CA LEU A 301 16.32 -11.15 11.76
C LEU A 301 16.91 -9.77 12.05
N LYS A 302 16.20 -8.68 11.75
CA LYS A 302 16.63 -7.33 12.14
C LYS A 302 16.64 -7.13 13.65
N VAL A 303 15.59 -7.59 14.34
CA VAL A 303 15.55 -7.55 15.82
C VAL A 303 16.65 -8.44 16.40
N LEU A 304 16.89 -9.62 15.79
CA LEU A 304 17.93 -10.53 16.22
C LEU A 304 19.31 -9.94 16.03
N ASN A 305 19.59 -9.36 14.86
CA ASN A 305 20.87 -8.71 14.58
C ASN A 305 21.08 -7.51 15.50
N GLY A 306 20.04 -6.72 15.79
CA GLY A 306 20.11 -5.69 16.81
C GLY A 306 20.45 -6.24 18.19
N ALA A 307 19.79 -7.32 18.62
CA ALA A 307 20.09 -7.97 19.90
C ALA A 307 21.49 -8.61 19.95
N LEU A 308 21.97 -9.14 18.82
CA LEU A 308 23.32 -9.71 18.67
C LEU A 308 24.40 -8.62 18.62
N GLU A 309 24.14 -7.50 17.95
CA GLU A 309 25.00 -6.32 17.91
C GLU A 309 25.10 -5.69 19.31
N GLU A 310 23.97 -5.63 20.03
CA GLU A 310 23.92 -5.17 21.42
C GLU A 310 24.63 -6.13 22.40
N GLY A 311 24.90 -7.38 22.01
CA GLY A 311 25.82 -8.30 22.71
C GLY A 311 25.53 -8.54 24.20
N GLY A 312 24.29 -8.36 24.65
CA GLY A 312 23.92 -8.45 26.07
C GLY A 312 24.23 -7.20 26.89
N LEU A 313 24.72 -6.11 26.29
CA LEU A 313 25.01 -4.84 26.98
C LEU A 313 23.78 -4.27 27.70
N SER A 314 22.58 -4.48 27.16
CA SER A 314 21.32 -4.10 27.80
C SER A 314 21.13 -4.78 29.17
N GLU A 315 21.49 -6.05 29.29
CA GLU A 315 21.44 -6.80 30.56
C GLU A 315 22.49 -6.25 31.55
N PHE A 316 23.69 -5.94 31.08
CA PHE A 316 24.72 -5.32 31.92
C PHE A 316 24.33 -3.93 32.39
N VAL A 317 23.62 -3.13 31.58
CA VAL A 317 23.06 -1.83 32.01
C VAL A 317 22.04 -2.04 33.13
N GLU A 318 21.14 -3.03 33.02
CA GLU A 318 20.18 -3.33 34.08
C GLU A 318 20.84 -3.85 35.36
N ARG A 319 21.86 -4.72 35.24
CA ARG A 319 22.65 -5.19 36.38
C ARG A 319 23.41 -4.05 37.06
N TYR A 320 23.95 -3.10 36.28
CA TYR A 320 24.60 -1.89 36.80
C TYR A 320 23.59 -1.01 37.57
N ILE A 321 22.39 -0.79 37.02
CA ILE A 321 21.31 -0.03 37.69
C ILE A 321 20.86 -0.72 38.99
N ALA A 322 20.84 -2.05 39.01
CA ALA A 322 20.46 -2.82 40.19
C ALA A 322 21.43 -2.65 41.38
N ARG A 323 22.70 -2.32 41.13
CA ARG A 323 23.69 -2.00 42.19
C ARG A 323 23.42 -0.68 42.90
N ASN A 324 22.53 0.15 42.33
CA ASN A 324 22.04 1.38 42.94
C ASN A 324 23.14 2.41 43.29
N GLU A 325 24.23 2.44 42.54
CA GLU A 325 25.27 3.47 42.64
C GLU A 325 24.74 4.86 42.23
N ILE A 326 23.82 4.87 41.28
CA ILE A 326 23.04 6.03 40.85
C ILE A 326 21.57 5.72 41.13
N LYS A 327 20.82 6.72 41.62
CA LYS A 327 19.38 6.57 41.93
C LYS A 327 18.62 6.04 40.72
N GLN A 328 17.96 4.89 40.89
CA GLN A 328 17.23 4.19 39.82
C GLN A 328 16.19 5.05 39.10
N GLU A 329 15.57 5.99 39.81
CA GLU A 329 14.58 6.94 39.26
C GLU A 329 15.11 7.81 38.11
N LYS A 330 16.45 7.99 38.02
CA LYS A 330 17.07 8.78 36.95
C LYS A 330 17.23 8.00 35.63
N PHE A 331 17.03 6.69 35.63
CA PHE A 331 17.20 5.84 34.45
C PHE A 331 15.86 5.66 33.71
N THR A 332 15.49 6.66 32.93
CA THR A 332 14.36 6.53 31.99
C THR A 332 14.69 5.53 30.88
N ALA A 333 13.68 4.94 30.23
CA ALA A 333 13.88 4.01 29.11
C ALA A 333 14.75 4.61 27.98
N ASN A 334 14.67 5.93 27.78
CA ASN A 334 15.50 6.65 26.81
C ASN A 334 16.97 6.73 27.26
N VAL A 335 17.22 7.04 28.53
CA VAL A 335 18.58 7.06 29.11
C VAL A 335 19.21 5.68 29.00
N LYS A 336 18.50 4.60 29.34
CA LYS A 336 19.01 3.22 29.21
C LYS A 336 19.40 2.88 27.77
N ARG A 337 18.54 3.21 26.80
CA ARG A 337 18.83 2.99 25.37
C ARG A 337 20.06 3.75 24.90
N ARG A 338 20.21 5.01 25.32
CA ARG A 338 21.39 5.84 24.98
C ARG A 338 22.67 5.32 25.63
N MET A 339 22.58 4.81 26.85
CA MET A 339 23.71 4.15 27.51
C MET A 339 24.18 2.92 26.72
N VAL A 340 23.25 2.05 26.31
CA VAL A 340 23.57 0.87 25.48
C VAL A 340 24.22 1.31 24.16
N SER A 341 23.65 2.31 23.48
CA SER A 341 24.23 2.86 22.25
C SER A 341 25.64 3.40 22.45
N HIS A 342 25.90 4.12 23.53
CA HIS A 342 27.23 4.67 23.83
C HIS A 342 28.25 3.57 24.13
N LEU A 343 27.87 2.55 24.90
CA LEU A 343 28.74 1.41 25.20
C LEU A 343 29.09 0.62 23.92
N LEU A 344 28.13 0.50 23.01
CA LEU A 344 28.32 -0.13 21.70
C LEU A 344 29.26 0.70 20.81
N THR A 345 29.09 2.02 20.73
CA THR A 345 30.00 2.92 20.00
C THR A 345 31.42 2.89 20.57
N THR A 346 31.55 2.75 21.89
CA THR A 346 32.86 2.65 22.56
C THR A 346 33.52 1.29 22.30
N GLY A 347 32.82 0.33 21.71
CA GLY A 347 33.35 -0.99 21.36
C GLY A 347 33.68 -1.85 22.58
N ILE A 348 33.03 -1.61 23.72
CA ILE A 348 33.31 -2.33 24.96
C ILE A 348 32.74 -3.73 24.85
N ASN A 349 33.62 -4.73 24.93
CA ASN A 349 33.25 -6.13 24.99
C ASN A 349 33.41 -6.64 26.43
N ILE A 350 32.29 -6.96 27.09
CA ILE A 350 32.28 -7.47 28.46
C ILE A 350 32.33 -8.99 28.39
N THR A 351 33.49 -9.57 28.67
CA THR A 351 33.74 -11.01 28.54
C THR A 351 33.86 -11.74 29.88
N ASP A 352 33.90 -11.03 31.01
CA ASP A 352 34.10 -11.58 32.36
C ASP A 352 33.05 -11.03 33.35
N ASP A 353 32.06 -11.88 33.67
CA ASP A 353 30.99 -11.58 34.63
C ASP A 353 31.50 -11.31 36.04
N SER A 354 32.56 -12.00 36.49
CA SER A 354 33.13 -11.81 37.82
C SER A 354 33.82 -10.46 37.92
N LYS A 355 34.53 -10.05 36.87
CA LYS A 355 35.12 -8.71 36.79
C LYS A 355 34.05 -7.62 36.72
N PHE A 356 32.94 -7.87 36.01
CA PHE A 356 31.79 -6.98 36.03
C PHE A 356 31.19 -6.86 37.44
N ASP A 357 30.97 -7.97 38.15
CA ASP A 357 30.43 -8.00 39.52
C ASP A 357 31.30 -7.34 40.57
N ASN A 358 32.61 -7.30 40.35
CA ASN A 358 33.56 -6.58 41.20
C ASN A 358 33.76 -5.10 40.78
N GLY A 359 32.93 -4.58 39.88
CA GLY A 359 32.94 -3.17 39.47
C GLY A 359 34.02 -2.78 38.46
N GLY A 360 34.69 -3.75 37.83
CA GLY A 360 35.80 -3.49 36.90
C GLY A 360 35.42 -2.77 35.60
N TYR A 361 34.13 -2.49 35.38
CA TYR A 361 33.60 -1.77 34.23
C TYR A 361 32.76 -0.54 34.61
N ASP A 362 32.60 -0.23 35.89
CA ASP A 362 31.64 0.80 36.36
C ASP A 362 31.96 2.19 35.78
N GLU A 363 33.24 2.50 35.55
CA GLU A 363 33.67 3.75 34.92
C GLU A 363 33.07 3.94 33.53
N TYR A 364 32.96 2.87 32.74
CA TYR A 364 32.39 2.92 31.40
C TYR A 364 30.87 3.13 31.43
N PHE A 365 30.18 2.49 32.39
CA PHE A 365 28.73 2.66 32.56
C PHE A 365 28.39 4.05 33.13
N ALA A 366 29.21 4.57 34.04
CA ALA A 366 29.08 5.94 34.54
C ALA A 366 29.34 6.98 33.44
N LEU A 367 30.32 6.75 32.56
CA LEU A 367 30.57 7.59 31.39
C LEU A 367 29.39 7.55 30.41
N ALA A 368 28.87 6.36 30.13
CA ALA A 368 27.69 6.18 29.29
C ALA A 368 26.46 6.89 29.85
N TYR A 369 26.27 6.86 31.17
CA TYR A 369 25.19 7.58 31.86
C TYR A 369 25.36 9.10 31.75
N ASN A 370 26.57 9.62 31.99
CA ASN A 370 26.86 11.05 31.87
C ASN A 370 26.66 11.53 30.44
N ASN A 371 27.09 10.77 29.44
CA ASN A 371 26.86 11.07 28.03
C ASN A 371 25.35 11.09 27.71
N ALA A 372 24.60 10.08 28.18
CA ALA A 372 23.16 9.99 27.97
C ALA A 372 22.39 11.21 28.53
N ILE A 373 22.90 11.85 29.59
CA ILE A 373 22.34 13.05 30.21
C ILE A 373 22.89 14.33 29.58
N SER A 374 24.19 14.43 29.28
CA SER A 374 24.77 15.64 28.69
C SER A 374 24.19 15.94 27.30
N THR A 375 23.86 14.89 26.53
CA THR A 375 23.19 15.04 25.23
C THR A 375 21.71 15.45 25.37
N SER A 376 21.20 15.65 26.59
CA SER A 376 19.89 16.25 26.84
C SER A 376 19.94 17.76 27.11
N GLU A 377 21.13 18.33 27.35
CA GLU A 377 21.33 19.77 27.62
C GLU A 377 22.45 20.34 26.74
N SER A 378 22.19 20.56 25.45
CA SER A 378 23.13 21.30 24.59
C SER A 378 23.14 22.78 24.98
N THR A 379 24.22 23.24 25.63
CA THR A 379 24.54 24.67 25.78
C THR A 379 25.22 25.20 24.52
N MET A 380 24.71 26.33 24.04
CA MET A 380 24.91 26.93 22.72
C MET A 380 26.31 27.49 22.41
N TYR A 381 27.27 27.47 23.34
CA TYR A 381 28.62 28.01 23.11
C TYR A 381 29.69 27.25 23.91
N GLY A 382 30.42 26.35 23.23
CA GLY A 382 31.66 25.76 23.74
C GLY A 382 32.87 26.59 23.34
N SER A 383 33.67 27.00 24.33
CA SER A 383 34.96 27.70 24.12
C SER A 383 35.99 26.75 23.47
N PRO A 384 36.71 27.16 22.40
CA PRO A 384 37.57 26.25 21.66
C PRO A 384 38.95 26.09 22.34
N THR A 385 39.30 24.87 22.73
CA THR A 385 40.70 24.50 22.97
C THR A 385 41.39 24.32 21.62
N ALA A 386 42.42 25.13 21.37
CA ALA A 386 43.23 25.10 20.16
C ALA A 386 43.91 23.73 19.98
N GLY A 387 43.60 23.03 18.89
CA GLY A 387 44.32 21.82 18.47
C GLY A 387 43.51 20.68 17.84
N GLY A 388 42.18 20.78 17.78
CA GLY A 388 41.35 19.69 17.25
C GLY A 388 40.04 20.20 16.66
N TRP A 389 40.12 21.10 15.67
CA TRP A 389 38.94 21.42 14.86
C TRP A 389 38.75 20.27 13.87
N ASP A 390 37.74 19.45 14.12
CA ASP A 390 37.16 18.63 13.07
C ASP A 390 36.34 19.57 12.18
N PHE A 391 36.86 19.83 10.98
CA PHE A 391 36.16 20.61 9.96
C PHE A 391 35.19 19.74 9.16
N SER A 392 34.96 18.49 9.57
CA SER A 392 33.81 17.75 9.10
C SER A 392 32.57 18.57 9.48
N VAL A 393 31.96 19.16 8.45
CA VAL A 393 30.66 19.79 8.58
C VAL A 393 29.68 18.64 8.71
N ASP A 394 28.77 18.71 9.67
CA ASP A 394 27.56 17.88 9.66
C ASP A 394 26.88 18.13 8.32
N THR A 395 27.15 17.27 7.35
CA THR A 395 26.46 17.31 6.08
C THR A 395 25.06 16.90 6.45
N PHE A 396 24.13 17.84 6.37
CA PHE A 396 22.73 17.67 6.76
C PHE A 396 22.05 16.46 6.10
N ASP A 397 22.74 15.63 5.33
CA ASP A 397 22.38 14.31 4.83
C ASP A 397 21.62 13.44 5.86
N GLU A 398 21.93 13.51 7.17
CA GLU A 398 21.15 12.82 8.21
C GLU A 398 19.86 13.56 8.63
N VAL A 399 19.81 14.88 8.48
CA VAL A 399 18.64 15.76 8.74
C VAL A 399 17.72 15.88 7.49
N VAL A 400 18.22 15.46 6.32
CA VAL A 400 17.56 15.50 5.01
C VAL A 400 16.39 14.50 4.91
N ASP A 401 16.21 13.62 5.89
CA ASP A 401 14.93 12.93 6.15
C ASP A 401 13.86 13.90 6.73
N GLN A 402 13.82 15.15 6.29
CA GLN A 402 12.61 15.97 6.37
C GLN A 402 11.48 15.15 5.78
N ALA A 403 10.45 14.89 6.60
CA ALA A 403 9.39 13.96 6.27
C ALA A 403 8.62 14.42 5.01
N ILE A 404 9.05 13.91 3.84
CA ILE A 404 8.39 14.13 2.56
C ILE A 404 6.93 13.72 2.70
N ASN A 405 6.02 14.68 2.53
CA ASN A 405 4.60 14.41 2.66
C ASN A 405 4.04 14.01 1.31
N ARG A 406 4.07 12.71 1.04
CA ARG A 406 3.51 12.10 -0.18
C ARG A 406 2.11 12.62 -0.54
N GLU A 407 1.25 12.83 0.45
CA GLU A 407 -0.13 13.29 0.19
C GLU A 407 -0.17 14.74 -0.33
N ASN A 408 0.75 15.61 0.10
CA ASN A 408 0.86 16.99 -0.40
C ASN A 408 1.21 16.98 -1.89
N ILE A 409 2.17 16.13 -2.28
CA ILE A 409 2.62 15.99 -3.67
C ILE A 409 1.49 15.45 -4.56
N LEU A 410 0.76 14.43 -4.08
CA LEU A 410 -0.39 13.89 -4.82
C LEU A 410 -1.55 14.89 -4.93
N ALA A 411 -1.76 15.72 -3.90
CA ALA A 411 -2.73 16.80 -3.96
C ALA A 411 -2.33 17.87 -5.00
N ALA A 412 -1.07 18.27 -5.02
CA ALA A 412 -0.52 19.19 -6.02
C ALA A 412 -0.66 18.63 -7.45
N GLY A 413 -0.37 17.35 -7.65
CA GLY A 413 -0.57 16.71 -8.96
C GLY A 413 -2.03 16.63 -9.41
N PHE A 414 -2.96 16.51 -8.46
CA PHE A 414 -4.38 16.64 -8.79
C PHE A 414 -4.79 18.08 -9.09
N LEU A 415 -4.23 19.08 -8.40
CA LEU A 415 -4.46 20.48 -8.72
C LEU A 415 -3.97 20.84 -10.12
N ASP A 416 -2.82 20.32 -10.54
CA ASP A 416 -2.31 20.47 -11.91
C ASP A 416 -3.27 19.86 -12.93
N TYR A 417 -3.72 18.62 -12.66
CA TYR A 417 -4.74 17.95 -13.48
C TYR A 417 -6.04 18.75 -13.59
N ALA A 418 -6.49 19.33 -12.47
CA ALA A 418 -7.69 20.15 -12.41
C ALA A 418 -7.51 21.51 -13.10
N TYR A 419 -6.32 22.09 -13.09
CA TYR A 419 -6.02 23.31 -13.83
C TYR A 419 -6.06 23.08 -15.35
N GLU A 420 -5.35 22.07 -15.84
CA GLU A 420 -5.25 21.79 -17.28
C GLU A 420 -6.58 21.32 -17.90
N LEU A 421 -7.40 20.54 -17.18
CA LEU A 421 -8.69 20.10 -17.70
C LEU A 421 -9.87 20.95 -17.23
N GLY A 422 -9.86 21.42 -16.00
CA GLY A 422 -10.96 22.19 -15.43
C GLY A 422 -11.03 23.61 -15.97
N GLU A 423 -9.88 24.30 -15.97
CA GLU A 423 -9.80 25.69 -16.45
C GLU A 423 -9.51 25.74 -17.95
N LYS A 424 -8.37 25.19 -18.42
CA LYS A 424 -7.97 25.33 -19.85
C LYS A 424 -8.83 24.55 -20.84
N ALA A 425 -9.37 23.40 -20.44
CA ALA A 425 -10.38 22.68 -21.25
C ALA A 425 -11.82 23.07 -20.89
N HIS A 426 -11.99 24.11 -20.06
CA HIS A 426 -13.26 24.71 -19.65
C HIS A 426 -14.30 23.74 -19.06
N ILE A 427 -13.88 22.58 -18.52
CA ILE A 427 -14.83 21.54 -18.05
C ILE A 427 -15.81 22.06 -17.00
N PHE A 428 -15.36 22.96 -16.11
CA PHE A 428 -16.24 23.56 -15.12
C PHE A 428 -17.30 24.47 -15.74
N GLN A 429 -16.93 25.27 -16.75
CA GLN A 429 -17.83 26.18 -17.46
C GLN A 429 -18.80 25.43 -18.39
N LEU A 430 -18.38 24.30 -18.97
CA LEU A 430 -19.23 23.47 -19.82
C LEU A 430 -20.48 22.96 -19.10
N MET A 431 -20.43 22.77 -17.78
CA MET A 431 -21.60 22.35 -17.00
C MET A 431 -22.69 23.42 -17.00
N ASP A 432 -22.28 24.69 -16.93
CA ASP A 432 -23.20 25.82 -16.96
C ASP A 432 -23.82 25.96 -18.37
N VAL A 433 -23.05 25.74 -19.42
CA VAL A 433 -23.55 25.71 -20.82
C VAL A 433 -24.56 24.57 -21.02
N LEU A 434 -24.24 23.35 -20.55
CA LEU A 434 -25.16 22.22 -20.61
C LEU A 434 -26.47 22.50 -19.87
N TYR A 435 -26.39 23.05 -18.67
CA TYR A 435 -27.57 23.45 -17.90
C TYR A 435 -28.40 24.49 -18.65
N LEU A 436 -27.77 25.52 -19.22
CA LEU A 436 -28.47 26.56 -19.98
C LEU A 436 -29.14 25.99 -21.24
N ASN A 437 -28.50 25.07 -21.95
CA ASN A 437 -29.08 24.42 -23.12
C ASN A 437 -30.28 23.54 -22.76
N TRP A 438 -30.20 22.82 -21.64
CA TRP A 438 -31.33 22.08 -21.10
C TRP A 438 -32.48 23.01 -20.69
N HIS A 439 -32.17 24.07 -19.94
CA HIS A 439 -33.17 25.04 -19.48
C HIS A 439 -33.86 25.80 -20.63
N ARG A 440 -33.15 26.03 -21.74
CA ARG A 440 -33.70 26.64 -22.97
C ARG A 440 -34.51 25.66 -23.82
N GLY A 441 -34.50 24.37 -23.50
CA GLY A 441 -35.14 23.33 -24.31
C GLY A 441 -34.40 22.98 -25.60
N ILE A 442 -33.14 23.39 -25.76
CA ILE A 442 -32.27 22.96 -26.87
C ILE A 442 -31.90 21.49 -26.67
N LEU A 443 -31.57 21.14 -25.43
CA LEU A 443 -31.26 19.79 -25.00
C LEU A 443 -32.48 19.24 -24.26
N ASP A 444 -33.15 18.25 -24.85
CA ASP A 444 -34.31 17.59 -24.23
C ASP A 444 -33.83 16.38 -23.43
N LEU A 445 -33.83 16.51 -22.09
CA LEU A 445 -33.48 15.43 -21.18
C LEU A 445 -34.73 14.98 -20.41
N PRO A 446 -35.03 13.67 -20.38
CA PRO A 446 -36.05 13.16 -19.47
C PRO A 446 -35.62 13.39 -18.01
N GLN A 447 -36.57 13.44 -17.08
CA GLN A 447 -36.23 13.45 -15.66
C GLN A 447 -35.41 12.20 -15.31
N SER A 448 -34.13 12.41 -15.00
CA SER A 448 -33.15 11.37 -14.71
C SER A 448 -32.15 11.85 -13.65
N GLU A 449 -31.29 10.95 -13.20
CA GLU A 449 -30.20 11.29 -12.26
C GLU A 449 -29.28 12.40 -12.82
N VAL A 450 -29.17 12.51 -14.14
CA VAL A 450 -28.34 13.51 -14.83
C VAL A 450 -28.95 14.90 -14.71
N THR A 451 -30.25 15.03 -14.92
CA THR A 451 -30.96 16.31 -14.75
C THR A 451 -30.92 16.78 -13.31
N ASP A 452 -31.10 15.86 -12.35
CA ASP A 452 -31.00 16.17 -10.90
C ASP A 452 -29.57 16.64 -10.53
N THR A 453 -28.55 16.01 -11.13
CA THR A 453 -27.15 16.37 -10.90
C THR A 453 -26.80 17.72 -11.52
N LEU A 454 -27.26 17.99 -12.75
CA LEU A 454 -27.10 19.30 -13.41
C LEU A 454 -27.79 20.42 -12.63
N GLU A 455 -29.02 20.18 -12.17
CA GLU A 455 -29.75 21.12 -11.35
C GLU A 455 -29.03 21.40 -10.02
N ARG A 456 -28.51 20.36 -9.36
CA ARG A 456 -27.71 20.52 -8.13
C ARG A 456 -26.43 21.32 -8.38
N LEU A 457 -25.70 21.02 -9.46
CA LEU A 457 -24.48 21.76 -9.82
C LEU A 457 -24.77 23.25 -10.06
N TRP A 458 -25.92 23.56 -10.66
CA TRP A 458 -26.37 24.93 -10.87
C TRP A 458 -26.77 25.62 -9.55
N GLN A 459 -27.58 24.96 -8.72
CA GLN A 459 -28.02 25.49 -7.42
C GLN A 459 -26.84 25.72 -6.46
N ASP A 460 -25.87 24.81 -6.44
CA ASP A 460 -24.69 24.90 -5.57
C ASP A 460 -23.57 25.79 -6.15
N ARG A 461 -23.78 26.51 -7.26
CA ARG A 461 -22.74 27.35 -7.90
C ARG A 461 -22.05 28.33 -6.94
N GLU A 462 -22.80 28.89 -5.98
CA GLU A 462 -22.29 29.85 -4.98
C GLU A 462 -21.59 29.16 -3.80
N ARG A 463 -21.82 27.86 -3.63
CA ARG A 463 -21.18 27.02 -2.59
C ARG A 463 -19.97 26.26 -3.12
N ARG A 464 -19.85 26.13 -4.45
CA ARG A 464 -18.68 25.57 -5.13
C ARG A 464 -17.50 26.55 -5.04
N ASN A 465 -16.28 26.02 -5.11
CA ASN A 465 -15.09 26.85 -5.15
C ASN A 465 -15.15 27.75 -6.39
N THR A 466 -15.12 29.07 -6.20
CA THR A 466 -15.21 30.03 -7.30
C THR A 466 -13.99 29.94 -8.21
N PRO A 467 -14.05 30.39 -9.47
CA PRO A 467 -12.88 30.42 -10.35
C PRO A 467 -11.66 31.09 -9.71
N GLU A 468 -11.87 32.18 -8.98
CA GLU A 468 -10.83 32.92 -8.27
C GLU A 468 -10.24 32.09 -7.12
N GLU A 469 -11.07 31.41 -6.33
CA GLU A 469 -10.62 30.52 -5.25
C GLU A 469 -9.82 29.33 -5.77
N ARG A 470 -10.18 28.80 -6.95
CA ARG A 470 -9.43 27.73 -7.61
C ARG A 470 -8.09 28.26 -8.12
N ALA A 471 -8.11 29.40 -8.82
CA ALA A 471 -6.92 30.07 -9.34
C ALA A 471 -5.90 30.37 -8.23
N MET A 472 -6.36 30.91 -7.08
CA MET A 472 -5.48 31.18 -5.94
C MET A 472 -4.76 29.92 -5.46
N SER A 473 -5.41 28.76 -5.51
CA SER A 473 -4.81 27.51 -5.03
C SER A 473 -3.90 26.84 -6.03
N TYR A 474 -4.15 27.02 -7.33
CA TYR A 474 -3.17 26.70 -8.37
C TYR A 474 -1.94 27.59 -8.21
N LYS A 475 -2.12 28.90 -8.03
CA LYS A 475 -1.02 29.85 -7.83
C LYS A 475 -0.22 29.52 -6.57
N LYS A 476 -0.89 29.29 -5.44
CA LYS A 476 -0.26 28.89 -4.17
C LYS A 476 0.67 27.69 -4.32
N THR A 477 0.19 26.65 -4.99
CA THR A 477 0.82 25.32 -4.94
C THR A 477 1.77 25.09 -6.09
N LEU A 478 1.45 25.63 -7.28
CA LEU A 478 2.13 25.34 -8.54
C LEU A 478 2.65 26.60 -9.23
N GLY A 479 2.45 27.80 -8.68
CA GLY A 479 2.85 29.05 -9.35
C GLY A 479 2.01 29.40 -10.59
N LYS A 480 1.08 28.53 -11.00
CA LYS A 480 0.28 28.65 -12.21
C LYS A 480 -0.90 29.62 -12.08
N GLY A 481 -1.20 30.29 -13.18
CA GLY A 481 -2.34 31.21 -13.33
C GLY A 481 -1.99 32.66 -13.02
N ASP A 482 -2.81 33.56 -13.56
CA ASP A 482 -2.73 35.00 -13.34
C ASP A 482 -3.90 35.45 -12.46
N VAL A 483 -3.68 35.46 -11.15
CA VAL A 483 -4.69 35.88 -10.17
C VAL A 483 -4.01 36.64 -9.04
N GLN A 484 -4.68 37.70 -8.58
CA GLN A 484 -4.26 38.41 -7.39
C GLN A 484 -4.47 37.51 -6.17
N VAL A 485 -3.39 37.19 -5.48
CA VAL A 485 -3.43 36.39 -4.24
C VAL A 485 -3.75 37.26 -3.03
N LEU A 486 -4.24 36.63 -1.97
CA LEU A 486 -4.51 37.30 -0.69
C LEU A 486 -3.22 37.86 -0.07
N ASP A 487 -3.35 38.94 0.70
CA ASP A 487 -2.21 39.51 1.44
C ASP A 487 -1.57 38.45 2.35
N ARG A 488 -0.23 38.37 2.33
CA ARG A 488 0.61 37.38 3.03
C ARG A 488 0.46 35.92 2.58
N MET A 489 -0.21 35.67 1.46
CA MET A 489 -0.25 34.32 0.88
C MET A 489 1.09 34.01 0.21
N ILE A 490 1.75 32.95 0.67
CA ILE A 490 3.03 32.50 0.09
C ILE A 490 2.72 31.72 -1.19
N VAL A 491 3.28 32.19 -2.30
CA VAL A 491 3.12 31.62 -3.64
C VAL A 491 4.34 30.75 -3.97
N ASN A 492 4.10 29.63 -4.64
CA ASN A 492 5.17 28.76 -5.09
C ASN A 492 5.75 29.26 -6.42
N GLU A 493 6.68 30.21 -6.36
CA GLU A 493 7.33 30.79 -7.55
C GLU A 493 8.33 29.83 -8.20
N GLN A 494 8.92 28.92 -7.42
CA GLN A 494 9.99 28.03 -7.85
C GLN A 494 9.48 26.79 -8.61
N PHE A 495 8.21 26.43 -8.47
CA PHE A 495 7.70 25.17 -9.04
C PHE A 495 7.86 25.10 -10.55
N GLU A 496 7.53 26.18 -11.27
CA GLU A 496 7.58 26.16 -12.73
C GLU A 496 9.01 25.96 -13.24
N ASP A 497 9.99 26.59 -12.60
CA ASP A 497 11.40 26.46 -12.93
C ASP A 497 11.91 25.05 -12.62
N LEU A 498 11.61 24.52 -11.42
CA LEU A 498 11.98 23.14 -11.04
C LEU A 498 11.34 22.09 -11.95
N TRP A 499 10.08 22.32 -12.36
CA TRP A 499 9.38 21.44 -13.29
C TRP A 499 9.99 21.51 -14.69
N ALA A 500 10.36 22.70 -15.17
CA ALA A 500 11.04 22.88 -16.44
C ALA A 500 12.41 22.18 -16.45
N ILE A 501 13.20 22.36 -15.39
CA ILE A 501 14.50 21.70 -15.22
C ILE A 501 14.33 20.17 -15.24
N LEU A 502 13.32 19.62 -14.54
CA LEU A 502 13.07 18.17 -14.57
C LEU A 502 12.80 17.67 -16.01
N MET A 503 11.96 18.40 -16.74
CA MET A 503 11.58 18.03 -18.10
C MET A 503 12.76 18.18 -19.07
N GLU A 504 13.61 19.18 -18.89
CA GLU A 504 14.85 19.36 -19.63
C GLU A 504 15.85 18.22 -19.36
N GLU A 505 16.05 17.85 -18.09
CA GLU A 505 16.94 16.74 -17.74
C GLU A 505 16.43 15.39 -18.27
N VAL A 506 15.11 15.18 -18.31
CA VAL A 506 14.52 14.02 -18.98
C VAL A 506 14.78 14.05 -20.49
N ALA A 507 14.59 15.19 -21.16
CA ALA A 507 14.87 15.31 -22.59
C ALA A 507 16.36 15.08 -22.90
N ASN A 508 17.25 15.61 -22.06
CA ASN A 508 18.69 15.38 -22.13
C ASN A 508 19.05 13.91 -21.92
N PHE A 509 18.39 13.24 -20.97
CA PHE A 509 18.55 11.80 -20.76
C PHE A 509 18.13 11.00 -22.00
N ILE A 510 16.96 11.29 -22.58
CA ILE A 510 16.46 10.61 -23.79
C ILE A 510 17.46 10.78 -24.92
N ARG A 511 17.85 12.02 -25.23
CA ARG A 511 18.84 12.32 -26.30
C ARG A 511 20.14 11.54 -26.12
N LYS A 512 20.73 11.58 -24.91
CA LYS A 512 21.96 10.82 -24.62
C LYS A 512 21.76 9.31 -24.74
N SER A 513 20.61 8.80 -24.32
CA SER A 513 20.30 7.37 -24.38
C SER A 513 20.12 6.88 -25.83
N GLU A 514 19.51 7.70 -26.68
CA GLU A 514 19.37 7.42 -28.10
C GLU A 514 20.71 7.46 -28.82
N GLU A 515 21.55 8.47 -28.56
CA GLU A 515 22.91 8.55 -29.10
C GLU A 515 23.71 7.28 -28.79
N ILE A 516 23.70 6.84 -27.53
CA ILE A 516 24.40 5.63 -27.07
C ILE A 516 23.87 4.38 -27.77
N SER A 517 22.55 4.27 -27.97
CA SER A 517 21.93 3.13 -28.65
C SER A 517 22.38 2.98 -30.12
N VAL A 518 22.80 4.08 -30.76
CA VAL A 518 23.26 4.12 -32.15
C VAL A 518 24.73 3.65 -32.28
N PHE A 519 25.57 3.84 -31.27
CA PHE A 519 27.01 3.54 -31.35
C PHE A 519 27.43 2.11 -30.90
N GLY A 520 26.48 1.28 -30.45
CA GLY A 520 26.69 -0.16 -30.26
C GLY A 520 27.34 -0.58 -28.92
N ASP A 521 27.22 -1.89 -28.63
CA ASP A 521 27.59 -2.61 -27.39
C ASP A 521 28.94 -2.16 -26.81
N GLY A 522 28.91 -1.35 -25.74
CA GLY A 522 30.10 -0.89 -25.01
C GLY A 522 30.04 0.55 -24.48
N ALA A 523 29.03 1.34 -24.87
CA ALA A 523 28.86 2.70 -24.39
C ALA A 523 28.40 2.74 -22.91
N ALA A 524 28.95 3.70 -22.15
CA ALA A 524 28.68 3.87 -20.73
C ALA A 524 27.19 4.19 -20.48
N PRO A 525 26.58 3.68 -19.40
CA PRO A 525 25.19 3.98 -19.07
C PRO A 525 24.99 5.48 -18.81
N VAL A 526 23.90 6.04 -19.32
CA VAL A 526 23.53 7.44 -19.03
C VAL A 526 23.22 7.59 -17.55
N SER A 527 23.82 8.60 -16.90
CA SER A 527 23.59 8.88 -15.49
C SER A 527 22.13 9.32 -15.25
N ARG A 528 21.51 8.72 -14.21
CA ARG A 528 20.16 9.08 -13.73
C ARG A 528 20.19 10.12 -12.61
N VAL A 529 21.37 10.45 -12.11
CA VAL A 529 21.57 11.31 -10.93
C VAL A 529 20.94 12.70 -11.10
N PRO A 530 21.06 13.41 -12.24
CA PRO A 530 20.45 14.73 -12.38
C PRO A 530 18.93 14.71 -12.20
N ILE A 531 18.25 13.71 -12.79
CA ILE A 531 16.81 13.52 -12.63
C ILE A 531 16.47 13.26 -11.16
N TYR A 532 17.25 12.43 -10.46
CA TYR A 532 17.02 12.12 -9.05
C TYR A 532 17.18 13.34 -8.14
N GLN A 533 18.17 14.20 -8.40
CA GLN A 533 18.39 15.43 -7.62
C GLN A 533 17.22 16.40 -7.77
N VAL A 534 16.84 16.74 -9.00
CA VAL A 534 15.72 17.64 -9.27
C VAL A 534 14.40 17.09 -8.72
N THR A 535 14.25 15.76 -8.73
CA THR A 535 13.08 15.10 -8.13
C THR A 535 13.01 15.30 -6.62
N LYS A 536 14.13 15.18 -5.91
CA LYS A 536 14.18 15.45 -4.46
C LYS A 536 13.82 16.90 -4.17
N GLU A 537 14.37 17.84 -4.93
CA GLU A 537 14.04 19.27 -4.80
C GLU A 537 12.54 19.52 -5.01
N LEU A 538 11.93 18.90 -6.03
CA LEU A 538 10.48 18.93 -6.24
C LEU A 538 9.70 18.28 -5.09
N GLN A 539 10.18 17.18 -4.49
CA GLN A 539 9.54 16.56 -3.34
C GLN A 539 9.52 17.50 -2.12
N TYR A 540 10.61 18.23 -1.86
CA TYR A 540 10.66 19.21 -0.78
C TYR A 540 9.74 20.40 -1.07
N ASN A 541 9.88 21.01 -2.24
CA ASN A 541 9.05 22.13 -2.68
C ASN A 541 7.56 21.80 -2.59
N LEU A 542 7.11 20.68 -3.18
CA LEU A 542 5.70 20.29 -3.17
C LEU A 542 5.21 19.85 -1.77
N THR A 543 6.11 19.36 -0.91
CA THR A 543 5.77 19.09 0.49
C THR A 543 5.51 20.39 1.25
N GLU A 544 6.33 21.42 1.02
CA GLU A 544 6.20 22.74 1.64
C GLU A 544 4.94 23.46 1.15
N TYR A 545 4.78 23.64 -0.17
CA TYR A 545 3.68 24.43 -0.74
C TYR A 545 2.36 23.66 -0.85
N GLY A 546 2.41 22.33 -0.86
CA GLY A 546 1.23 21.45 -0.83
C GLY A 546 0.57 21.30 0.54
N ASN A 547 0.97 22.10 1.52
CA ASN A 547 0.49 22.04 2.90
C ASN A 547 -0.88 22.72 3.13
N GLY A 548 -1.39 22.60 4.36
CA GLY A 548 -2.58 23.31 4.82
C GLY A 548 -3.85 22.88 4.07
N ARG A 549 -4.62 23.86 3.58
CA ARG A 549 -5.93 23.63 2.91
C ARG A 549 -5.81 22.98 1.52
N THR A 550 -4.61 22.88 0.95
CA THR A 550 -4.38 22.34 -0.41
C THR A 550 -4.96 20.94 -0.58
N LYS A 551 -4.80 20.03 0.40
CA LYS A 551 -5.39 18.68 0.34
C LYS A 551 -6.91 18.68 0.29
N THR A 552 -7.54 19.45 1.16
CA THR A 552 -9.00 19.56 1.24
C THR A 552 -9.55 20.13 -0.06
N GLN A 553 -8.87 21.14 -0.62
CA GLN A 553 -9.26 21.74 -1.87
C GLN A 553 -9.08 20.79 -3.06
N ALA A 554 -7.97 20.06 -3.13
CA ALA A 554 -7.77 19.02 -4.12
C ALA A 554 -8.88 17.95 -4.04
N ALA A 555 -9.28 17.53 -2.83
CA ALA A 555 -10.37 16.58 -2.65
C ALA A 555 -11.73 17.13 -3.11
N GLN A 556 -12.03 18.40 -2.81
CA GLN A 556 -13.26 19.08 -3.27
C GLN A 556 -13.28 19.19 -4.80
N LEU A 557 -12.18 19.63 -5.40
CA LEU A 557 -12.05 19.75 -6.85
C LEU A 557 -12.13 18.40 -7.54
N ARG A 558 -11.60 17.34 -6.92
CA ARG A 558 -11.75 15.98 -7.41
C ARG A 558 -13.18 15.53 -7.43
N SER A 559 -13.91 15.77 -6.34
CA SER A 559 -15.33 15.46 -6.29
C SER A 559 -16.10 16.22 -7.37
N LEU A 560 -15.83 17.52 -7.53
CA LEU A 560 -16.48 18.34 -8.56
C LEU A 560 -16.18 17.82 -9.96
N MET A 561 -14.90 17.57 -10.28
CA MET A 561 -14.46 17.05 -11.58
C MET A 561 -15.08 15.68 -11.89
N ASP A 562 -15.12 14.77 -10.91
CA ASP A 562 -15.74 13.46 -11.06
C ASP A 562 -17.25 13.59 -11.35
N THR A 563 -17.94 14.53 -10.70
CA THR A 563 -19.35 14.84 -10.99
C THR A 563 -19.52 15.42 -12.40
N CYS A 564 -18.67 16.36 -12.83
CA CYS A 564 -18.69 16.89 -14.19
C CYS A 564 -18.50 15.78 -15.23
N PHE A 565 -17.53 14.87 -15.00
CA PHE A 565 -17.33 13.73 -15.88
C PHE A 565 -18.49 12.75 -15.89
N GLN A 566 -19.15 12.52 -14.74
CA GLN A 566 -20.34 11.68 -14.68
C GLN A 566 -21.48 12.24 -15.56
N VAL A 567 -21.69 13.56 -15.55
CA VAL A 567 -22.67 14.21 -16.41
C VAL A 567 -22.27 14.10 -17.89
N LEU A 568 -21.00 14.35 -18.22
CA LEU A 568 -20.51 14.26 -19.61
C LEU A 568 -20.49 12.82 -20.17
N ASP A 569 -20.40 11.83 -19.29
CA ASP A 569 -20.48 10.40 -19.62
C ASP A 569 -21.91 9.86 -19.74
N ALA A 570 -22.91 10.67 -19.39
CA ALA A 570 -24.30 10.24 -19.39
C ALA A 570 -24.73 9.80 -20.79
N PRO A 571 -25.38 8.62 -20.94
CA PRO A 571 -25.83 8.14 -22.24
C PRO A 571 -26.71 9.15 -22.98
N GLU A 572 -27.58 9.86 -22.27
CA GLU A 572 -28.47 10.88 -22.84
C GLU A 572 -27.69 12.06 -23.44
N ILE A 573 -26.61 12.47 -22.77
CA ILE A 573 -25.72 13.55 -23.22
C ILE A 573 -24.88 13.08 -24.40
N ILE A 574 -24.32 11.87 -24.33
CA ILE A 574 -23.53 11.27 -25.41
C ILE A 574 -24.40 11.02 -26.64
N ASP A 575 -25.66 10.60 -26.50
CA ASP A 575 -26.52 10.37 -27.64
C ASP A 575 -26.97 11.67 -28.30
N PHE A 576 -27.12 12.75 -27.53
CA PHE A 576 -27.46 14.06 -28.08
C PHE A 576 -26.27 14.75 -28.74
N TYR A 577 -25.08 14.76 -28.11
CA TYR A 577 -23.91 15.49 -28.62
C TYR A 577 -22.89 14.63 -29.36
N GLY A 578 -22.84 13.33 -29.07
CA GLY A 578 -21.96 12.34 -29.70
C GLY A 578 -22.51 11.87 -31.05
N PHE A 579 -22.53 12.76 -32.03
CA PHE A 579 -22.78 12.39 -33.42
C PHE A 579 -21.52 11.82 -34.09
N GLY A 580 -21.68 10.79 -34.91
CA GLY A 580 -20.60 10.18 -35.69
C GLY A 580 -20.14 8.81 -35.18
N THR A 581 -18.93 8.40 -35.61
CA THR A 581 -18.37 7.07 -35.29
C THR A 581 -17.75 6.98 -33.90
N ARG A 582 -17.45 8.12 -33.26
CA ARG A 582 -16.90 8.19 -31.90
C ARG A 582 -17.95 8.79 -30.96
N LYS A 583 -18.55 7.94 -30.13
CA LYS A 583 -19.48 8.32 -29.07
C LYS A 583 -18.77 8.29 -27.72
N ASP A 584 -18.05 9.36 -27.41
CA ASP A 584 -17.34 9.50 -26.15
C ASP A 584 -17.48 10.92 -25.57
N ARG A 585 -17.18 11.07 -24.27
CA ARG A 585 -17.26 12.37 -23.58
C ARG A 585 -16.44 13.46 -24.26
N TRP A 586 -15.34 13.11 -24.93
CA TRP A 586 -14.43 14.07 -25.52
C TRP A 586 -15.04 14.68 -26.78
N THR A 587 -15.79 13.87 -27.54
CA THR A 587 -16.60 14.36 -28.66
C THR A 587 -17.72 15.30 -28.17
N VAL A 588 -18.35 14.99 -27.03
CA VAL A 588 -19.32 15.89 -26.38
C VAL A 588 -18.66 17.23 -26.04
N ILE A 589 -17.49 17.19 -25.39
CA ILE A 589 -16.74 18.40 -25.01
C ILE A 589 -16.37 19.24 -26.23
N ASP A 590 -15.82 18.63 -27.29
CA ASP A 590 -15.48 19.35 -28.55
C ASP A 590 -16.72 19.99 -29.17
N ARG A 591 -17.88 19.32 -29.10
CA ARG A 591 -19.12 19.87 -29.65
C ARG A 591 -19.63 21.06 -28.85
N LEU A 592 -19.60 20.98 -27.53
CA LEU A 592 -20.03 22.08 -26.65
C LEU A 592 -19.15 23.32 -26.80
N HIS A 593 -17.85 23.16 -27.08
CA HIS A 593 -16.97 24.30 -27.39
C HIS A 593 -17.29 25.01 -28.70
N LYS A 594 -18.13 24.42 -29.58
CA LYS A 594 -18.62 25.09 -30.80
C LYS A 594 -19.88 25.92 -30.54
N GLU A 595 -20.36 25.94 -29.30
CA GLU A 595 -21.52 26.72 -28.87
C GLU A 595 -21.07 27.93 -28.04
N PRO A 596 -21.83 29.04 -28.08
CA PRO A 596 -21.56 30.19 -27.20
C PRO A 596 -21.58 29.75 -25.72
N PRO A 597 -20.66 30.25 -24.88
CA PRO A 597 -19.86 31.47 -25.06
C PRO A 597 -18.42 31.25 -25.54
N PHE A 598 -18.06 30.06 -26.04
CA PHE A 598 -16.67 29.78 -26.40
C PHE A 598 -16.31 30.30 -27.80
N ASP A 599 -15.13 30.90 -27.92
CA ASP A 599 -14.62 31.45 -29.19
C ASP A 599 -13.84 30.42 -30.03
N GLY A 600 -13.69 29.19 -29.53
CA GLY A 600 -13.04 28.09 -30.25
C GLY A 600 -12.87 26.84 -29.39
N THR A 601 -12.54 25.71 -30.03
CA THR A 601 -12.18 24.48 -29.32
C THR A 601 -10.69 24.53 -28.94
N PRO A 602 -10.33 24.37 -27.65
CA PRO A 602 -8.95 24.19 -27.24
C PRO A 602 -8.39 22.86 -27.79
N ASN A 603 -7.07 22.70 -27.82
CA ASN A 603 -6.45 21.43 -28.21
C ASN A 603 -6.65 20.37 -27.12
N LEU A 604 -7.83 19.74 -27.11
CA LEU A 604 -8.24 18.78 -26.09
C LEU A 604 -7.33 17.56 -26.01
N GLU A 605 -6.79 17.09 -27.14
CA GLU A 605 -5.89 15.93 -27.15
C GLU A 605 -4.56 16.24 -26.46
N ALA A 606 -3.99 17.41 -26.73
CA ALA A 606 -2.81 17.90 -26.04
C ALA A 606 -3.09 18.09 -24.54
N LEU A 607 -4.16 18.79 -24.16
CA LEU A 607 -4.53 19.03 -22.76
C LEU A 607 -4.77 17.73 -21.98
N LYS A 608 -5.42 16.73 -22.57
CA LYS A 608 -5.59 15.40 -21.97
C LYS A 608 -4.25 14.72 -21.70
N THR A 609 -3.32 14.85 -22.64
CA THR A 609 -2.00 14.24 -22.54
C THR A 609 -1.17 14.96 -21.48
N VAL A 610 -1.16 16.30 -21.49
CA VAL A 610 -0.51 17.14 -20.47
C VAL A 610 -1.06 16.79 -19.08
N ALA A 611 -2.37 16.83 -18.86
CA ALA A 611 -2.96 16.53 -17.57
C ALA A 611 -2.70 15.06 -17.14
N GLY A 612 -2.95 14.12 -18.04
CA GLY A 612 -2.87 12.69 -17.73
C GLY A 612 -1.45 12.19 -17.50
N LYS A 613 -0.49 12.66 -18.31
CA LYS A 613 0.93 12.29 -18.19
C LYS A 613 1.64 13.12 -17.12
N GLY A 614 1.30 14.39 -16.98
CA GLY A 614 1.80 15.26 -15.90
C GLY A 614 1.45 14.67 -14.53
N ASN A 615 0.20 14.26 -14.32
CA ASN A 615 -0.20 13.59 -13.08
C ASN A 615 0.55 12.26 -12.81
N LYS A 616 1.00 11.54 -13.87
CA LYS A 616 1.86 10.36 -13.67
C LYS A 616 3.27 10.74 -13.22
N VAL A 617 3.80 11.86 -13.72
CA VAL A 617 5.08 12.41 -13.25
C VAL A 617 4.96 12.82 -11.79
N PHE A 618 3.89 13.52 -11.38
CA PHE A 618 3.61 13.80 -9.96
C PHE A 618 3.50 12.53 -9.10
N GLN A 619 2.84 11.49 -9.60
CA GLN A 619 2.79 10.20 -8.89
C GLN A 619 4.17 9.57 -8.74
N TRP A 620 5.03 9.69 -9.76
CA TRP A 620 6.41 9.22 -9.67
C TRP A 620 7.19 10.03 -8.63
N ILE A 621 7.14 11.37 -8.66
CA ILE A 621 7.76 12.26 -7.66
C ILE A 621 7.26 11.90 -6.25
N ALA A 622 5.96 11.68 -6.07
CA ALA A 622 5.39 11.34 -4.77
C ALA A 622 5.82 9.96 -4.21
N ASN A 623 6.20 9.03 -5.09
CA ASN A 623 6.65 7.68 -4.73
C ASN A 623 8.17 7.53 -4.83
N PHE A 624 8.89 8.57 -5.25
CA PHE A 624 10.30 8.49 -5.52
C PHE A 624 11.08 8.23 -4.23
N ASN A 625 11.89 7.18 -4.26
CA ASN A 625 12.87 6.85 -3.26
C ASN A 625 14.08 6.28 -4.00
N GLU A 626 15.17 7.05 -4.02
CA GLU A 626 16.40 6.77 -4.75
C GLU A 626 16.93 5.35 -4.52
N ALA A 627 16.83 4.83 -3.29
CA ALA A 627 17.33 3.49 -2.95
C ALA A 627 16.50 2.33 -3.55
N THR A 628 15.28 2.61 -4.01
CA THR A 628 14.31 1.56 -4.41
C THR A 628 13.80 1.67 -5.84
N VAL A 629 14.21 2.68 -6.61
CA VAL A 629 13.70 2.89 -7.98
C VAL A 629 14.12 1.74 -8.88
N SER A 630 13.16 1.00 -9.41
CA SER A 630 13.41 -0.03 -10.42
C SER A 630 13.54 0.56 -11.82
N ASP A 631 14.25 -0.14 -12.72
CA ASP A 631 14.41 0.30 -14.12
C ASP A 631 13.05 0.49 -14.82
N GLU A 632 12.09 -0.40 -14.57
CA GLU A 632 10.74 -0.31 -15.16
C GLU A 632 9.98 0.94 -14.69
N GLU A 633 10.13 1.31 -13.41
CA GLU A 633 9.51 2.50 -12.85
C GLU A 633 10.15 3.77 -13.42
N PHE A 634 11.46 3.75 -13.63
CA PHE A 634 12.19 4.84 -14.27
C PHE A 634 11.80 5.00 -15.75
N GLU A 635 11.76 3.92 -16.53
CA GLU A 635 11.28 3.94 -17.92
C GLU A 635 9.83 4.47 -18.04
N THR A 636 8.99 4.17 -17.04
CA THR A 636 7.62 4.69 -16.99
C THR A 636 7.58 6.21 -16.77
N LEU A 637 8.51 6.76 -15.97
CA LEU A 637 8.70 8.20 -15.84
C LEU A 637 9.08 8.79 -17.19
N ILE A 638 10.14 8.29 -17.82
CA ILE A 638 10.70 8.84 -19.07
C ILE A 638 9.60 8.90 -20.14
N ARG A 639 8.87 7.80 -20.37
CA ARG A 639 7.75 7.77 -21.34
C ARG A 639 6.59 8.71 -20.99
N SER A 640 6.39 9.00 -19.70
CA SER A 640 5.33 9.91 -19.27
C SER A 640 5.75 11.36 -19.45
N ALA A 641 6.97 11.70 -19.06
CA ALA A 641 7.57 13.02 -19.22
C ALA A 641 7.76 13.37 -20.71
N GLU A 642 8.27 12.45 -21.53
CA GLU A 642 8.39 12.66 -22.99
C GLU A 642 7.04 12.99 -23.63
N ALA A 643 6.01 12.18 -23.35
CA ALA A 643 4.67 12.42 -23.87
C ALA A 643 4.08 13.75 -23.36
N TRP A 644 4.43 14.15 -22.13
CA TRP A 644 4.06 15.45 -21.58
C TRP A 644 4.75 16.61 -22.32
N ILE A 645 6.08 16.53 -22.54
CA ILE A 645 6.87 17.55 -23.23
C ILE A 645 6.35 17.78 -24.66
N ILE A 646 6.07 16.70 -25.39
CA ILE A 646 5.53 16.78 -26.75
C ILE A 646 4.15 17.45 -26.75
N ALA A 647 3.27 17.04 -25.83
CA ALA A 647 1.92 17.58 -25.75
C ALA A 647 1.90 19.05 -25.29
N GLN A 648 2.77 19.44 -24.36
CA GLN A 648 2.84 20.80 -23.83
C GLN A 648 3.17 21.82 -24.93
N ARG A 649 4.02 21.46 -25.89
CA ARG A 649 4.33 22.31 -27.06
C ARG A 649 3.15 22.54 -28.00
N ALA A 650 2.14 21.66 -27.95
CA ALA A 650 0.93 21.75 -28.76
C ALA A 650 -0.23 22.47 -28.05
N VAL A 651 -0.05 22.83 -26.77
CA VAL A 651 -0.99 23.66 -26.02
C VAL A 651 -0.58 25.13 -26.22
N PRO A 652 -1.48 26.01 -26.70
CA PRO A 652 -1.21 27.44 -26.78
C PRO A 652 -0.80 27.96 -25.41
N GLN A 653 0.34 28.64 -25.31
CA GLN A 653 0.69 29.37 -24.09
C GLN A 653 -0.17 30.63 -24.02
N GLU A 654 -0.73 30.91 -22.86
CA GLU A 654 -1.33 32.23 -22.59
C GLU A 654 -0.17 33.24 -22.58
N GLU A 655 -0.18 34.16 -23.54
CA GLU A 655 0.76 35.28 -23.65
C GLU A 655 0.67 36.13 -22.37
N GLY A 656 1.53 35.84 -21.40
CA GLY A 656 1.52 36.51 -20.09
C GLY A 656 2.87 36.49 -19.36
N ARG A 657 3.95 36.04 -20.00
CA ARG A 657 5.31 36.30 -19.54
C ARG A 657 5.91 37.31 -20.52
N SER A 658 6.11 38.52 -20.03
CA SER A 658 7.11 39.41 -20.61
C SER A 658 8.45 38.67 -20.48
N ASP A 659 8.84 37.97 -21.53
CA ASP A 659 10.25 37.71 -21.80
C ASP A 659 10.86 39.11 -21.99
N GLU A 660 11.29 39.71 -20.88
CA GLU A 660 12.39 40.66 -20.93
C GLU A 660 13.57 39.88 -21.45
N ASP A 661 13.65 39.92 -22.77
CA ASP A 661 14.79 39.70 -23.63
C ASP A 661 16.06 40.11 -22.88
N LYS A 662 16.67 39.16 -22.16
CA LYS A 662 18.07 39.26 -21.77
C LYS A 662 18.85 39.09 -23.06
N GLY A 663 18.88 40.18 -23.83
CA GLY A 663 19.77 40.38 -24.94
C GLY A 663 21.14 39.93 -24.51
N PHE A 664 21.56 38.80 -25.09
CA PHE A 664 22.94 38.39 -25.13
C PHE A 664 23.64 39.49 -25.92
N ASP A 665 24.19 40.46 -25.19
CA ASP A 665 25.01 41.55 -25.72
C ASP A 665 26.28 40.91 -26.26
N ASP A 666 26.20 40.49 -27.51
CA ASP A 666 27.33 40.11 -28.36
C ASP A 666 28.03 41.43 -28.72
N SER A 667 28.77 41.97 -27.76
CA SER A 667 29.66 43.11 -28.01
C SER A 667 30.87 42.57 -28.78
N GLU A 668 30.70 42.48 -30.10
CA GLU A 668 31.82 42.47 -31.05
C GLU A 668 32.66 43.73 -30.79
N GLU A 669 33.90 43.51 -30.34
CA GLU A 669 34.94 44.51 -30.22
C GLU A 669 35.34 45.01 -31.62
N ASP A 670 34.61 45.99 -32.16
CA ASP A 670 35.10 46.85 -33.23
C ASP A 670 35.94 47.97 -32.61
N GLU A 671 37.21 47.67 -32.33
CA GLU A 671 38.25 48.69 -32.13
C GLU A 671 38.60 49.33 -33.49
N GLU A 672 37.76 50.25 -33.96
CA GLU A 672 38.15 51.18 -35.03
C GLU A 672 38.88 52.38 -34.41
N PHE A 673 40.21 52.25 -34.46
CA PHE A 673 41.20 53.23 -34.04
C PHE A 673 41.21 54.38 -35.06
N ASP A 674 40.46 55.45 -34.78
CA ASP A 674 40.54 56.69 -35.56
C ASP A 674 41.45 57.71 -34.88
N ASP A 675 42.42 58.15 -35.68
CA ASP A 675 43.52 59.05 -35.39
C ASP A 675 43.08 60.39 -34.78
N PHE A 676 43.86 60.84 -33.79
CA PHE A 676 43.99 62.26 -33.47
C PHE A 676 45.28 62.78 -34.10
N ASP A 677 45.14 63.85 -34.88
CA ASP A 677 46.16 64.58 -35.62
C ASP A 677 47.52 64.78 -34.91
N ASP A 678 48.58 64.65 -35.72
CA ASP A 678 49.65 65.65 -35.86
C ASP A 678 49.96 65.87 -37.36
#